data_AF-A0AA40SWV3-F1
#
_entry.id   AF-A0AA40SWV3-F1
#
_cell.length_a   1.000
_cell.length_b   1.000
_cell.length_c   1.000
_cell.angle_alpha   90.00
_cell.angle_beta   90.00
_cell.angle_gamma   90.00
#
_symmetry.space_group_name_H-M   'P 1'
#
loop_
_entity.id
_entity.type
_entity.pdbx_description
1 polymer ?
#
loop_
_entity_poly.entity_id
_entity_poly.type
_entity_poly.pdbx_seq_one_letter_code
_entity_poly.pdbx_strand_id
1 'polypeptide(L)'
;MKAERTDEAARLEALRQYQILDTEPEPAYDSLAQLAAYICGTPIALVNFIDEHRQWFKARVGLDVPEMPRNVGLSYLCQERRDIVVVTDTLADEKLANNPVVTADPYVRFYAGVPLITPKGDVLGTLCVLDRVPRELSQKQIEALLALSRQVISQLELRRNLAEVSRYAEEVKQTETSLLESEQRLKLALQTARLGSWQLDLKTEELSASNQCKVNFGLPTEAEFSYGMLFERIHPDDRAYVQESVKQALENKTDYQAEYRNIWSDGSVHWMLARGRGVDEVNDPTRMIGVTLDITERKQVEEELKRQNRRSQLFAQITVKIRETLQIEEILQTTVTEVQKLLQADRVLVFQLWADGSGTVVQEAVLPGWPVMLEKNLFDPCFKEEYLERYRQGRVSAMEDIESAHIQPCHREFLQQFGVRSNLVVPILVREGIWGLLLAHQCATPRRWNSFEIELLQQLANQIGIAISQAQLLEKETCYSQELARSNAELEQFAYVASHDLQEPLRMVTSYLQLLEHRYKSKLDANADQFIAYAVDGAHRMQTLINELLKYSRVSTRGQPFVPVDCNAVFKQAIANLQVAIEESGAVITHDPLPEVIADATQLTQVFQNLISNAIKFRQNLTPQIHIGVVKGGVDADRQSLNVIPAKDEWLFWVRDNGIGIESQYAERIFVIFQRLHGRTKYPGTGIGLAICKKIIERHGGNIWVESEPGQGSIFYFTIPDKAGKQS
;
A
#
# COMPACT_ATOMS: atom_id res chain seq x y z
N MET A 1 14.42 -72.66 41.99
CA MET A 1 13.56 -72.05 40.94
C MET A 1 13.74 -70.54 40.70
N LYS A 2 13.56 -69.60 41.65
CA LYS A 2 13.73 -68.14 41.36
C LYS A 2 15.20 -67.70 41.22
N ALA A 3 16.12 -68.31 41.97
CA ALA A 3 17.57 -68.06 41.91
C ALA A 3 18.27 -68.70 40.68
N GLU A 4 17.86 -69.90 40.27
CA GLU A 4 18.42 -70.55 39.06
C GLU A 4 17.98 -69.86 37.75
N ARG A 5 16.76 -69.32 37.71
CA ARG A 5 16.28 -68.53 36.54
C ARG A 5 17.01 -67.20 36.36
N THR A 6 17.56 -66.64 37.44
CA THR A 6 18.29 -65.36 37.40
C THR A 6 19.76 -65.57 37.00
N ASP A 7 20.37 -66.69 37.40
CA ASP A 7 21.74 -67.09 36.99
C ASP A 7 21.80 -67.44 35.49
N GLU A 8 20.81 -68.14 34.95
CA GLU A 8 20.75 -68.51 33.52
C GLU A 8 20.53 -67.29 32.60
N ALA A 9 19.69 -66.34 33.01
CA ALA A 9 19.47 -65.11 32.23
C ALA A 9 20.73 -64.23 32.19
N ALA A 10 21.45 -64.12 33.32
CA ALA A 10 22.71 -63.39 33.40
C ALA A 10 23.81 -64.03 32.51
N ARG A 11 23.89 -65.36 32.50
CA ARG A 11 24.80 -66.14 31.65
C ARG A 11 24.52 -65.94 30.16
N LEU A 12 23.26 -66.01 29.74
CA LEU A 12 22.86 -65.76 28.34
C LEU A 12 23.16 -64.33 27.91
N GLU A 13 22.92 -63.35 28.79
CA GLU A 13 23.26 -61.96 28.54
C GLU A 13 24.78 -61.76 28.43
N ALA A 14 25.57 -62.40 29.31
CA ALA A 14 27.02 -62.40 29.22
C ALA A 14 27.50 -63.00 27.89
N LEU A 15 26.94 -64.14 27.46
CA LEU A 15 27.27 -64.78 26.18
C LEU A 15 26.96 -63.86 24.98
N ARG A 16 25.83 -63.14 24.99
CA ARG A 16 25.45 -62.17 23.96
C ARG A 16 26.40 -60.98 23.89
N GLN A 17 26.91 -60.50 25.03
CA GLN A 17 27.85 -59.38 25.08
C GLN A 17 29.17 -59.64 24.33
N TYR A 18 29.60 -60.90 24.24
CA TYR A 18 30.80 -61.26 23.46
C TYR A 18 30.54 -61.40 21.96
N GLN A 19 29.27 -61.40 21.53
CA GLN A 19 28.88 -61.55 20.12
C GLN A 19 29.60 -62.71 19.42
N ILE A 20 29.71 -63.86 20.09
CA ILE A 20 30.49 -65.01 19.63
C ILE A 20 29.66 -66.09 18.95
N LEU A 21 28.37 -66.20 19.28
CA LEU A 21 27.48 -67.19 18.66
C LEU A 21 27.30 -66.90 17.16
N ASP A 22 27.17 -67.96 16.37
CA ASP A 22 26.95 -67.92 14.91
C ASP A 22 28.01 -67.15 14.11
N THR A 23 29.21 -67.00 14.66
CA THR A 23 30.33 -66.34 14.00
C THR A 23 31.15 -67.33 13.18
N GLU A 24 31.77 -66.84 12.10
CA GLU A 24 32.69 -67.63 11.28
C GLU A 24 33.78 -68.33 12.12
N PRO A 25 34.32 -69.48 11.67
CA PRO A 25 35.45 -70.12 12.33
C PRO A 25 36.62 -69.15 12.51
N GLU A 26 37.20 -69.15 13.72
CA GLU A 26 38.30 -68.26 14.06
C GLU A 26 39.55 -69.10 14.39
N PRO A 27 40.68 -68.91 13.68
CA PRO A 27 41.87 -69.75 13.82
C PRO A 27 42.39 -69.88 15.25
N ALA A 28 42.18 -68.85 16.08
CA ALA A 28 42.56 -68.87 17.49
C ALA A 28 41.82 -69.96 18.28
N TYR A 29 40.51 -70.10 18.10
CA TYR A 29 39.73 -71.13 18.80
C TYR A 29 39.98 -72.53 18.21
N ASP A 30 40.15 -72.62 16.89
CA ASP A 30 40.49 -73.87 16.20
C ASP A 30 41.82 -74.44 16.70
N SER A 31 42.83 -73.58 16.84
CA SER A 31 44.14 -73.96 17.39
C SER A 31 44.04 -74.46 18.83
N LEU A 32 43.18 -73.85 19.65
CA LEU A 32 42.97 -74.28 21.04
C LEU A 32 42.27 -75.64 21.13
N ALA A 33 41.28 -75.91 20.27
CA ALA A 33 40.65 -77.21 20.18
C ALA A 33 41.64 -78.28 19.68
N GLN A 34 42.46 -77.98 18.68
CA GLN A 34 43.50 -78.88 18.16
C GLN A 34 44.56 -79.20 19.23
N LEU A 35 45.02 -78.19 19.99
CA LEU A 35 45.95 -78.40 21.10
C LEU A 35 45.33 -79.27 22.20
N ALA A 36 44.05 -79.06 22.53
CA ALA A 36 43.35 -79.89 23.51
C ALA A 36 43.29 -81.37 23.06
N ALA A 37 42.94 -81.62 21.79
CA ALA A 37 42.95 -82.97 21.22
C ALA A 37 44.35 -83.60 21.24
N TYR A 38 45.37 -82.85 20.81
CA TYR A 38 46.76 -83.31 20.75
C TYR A 38 47.33 -83.65 22.12
N ILE A 39 47.17 -82.76 23.11
CA ILE A 39 47.70 -82.95 24.47
C ILE A 39 47.03 -84.13 25.17
N CYS A 40 45.72 -84.30 24.99
CA CYS A 40 44.96 -85.38 25.61
C CYS A 40 45.02 -86.70 24.82
N GLY A 41 45.55 -86.69 23.60
CA GLY A 41 45.60 -87.87 22.72
C GLY A 41 44.21 -88.38 22.33
N THR A 42 43.23 -87.47 22.24
CA THR A 42 41.82 -87.77 21.98
C THR A 42 41.44 -87.38 20.54
N PRO A 43 40.58 -88.15 19.85
CA PRO A 43 40.17 -87.86 18.49
C PRO A 43 39.23 -86.65 18.39
N ILE A 44 38.52 -86.31 19.48
CA ILE A 44 37.52 -85.24 19.47
C ILE A 44 37.86 -84.18 20.52
N ALA A 45 37.81 -82.90 20.12
CA ALA A 45 37.90 -81.77 21.04
C ALA A 45 37.03 -80.61 20.55
N LEU A 46 36.35 -79.94 21.48
CA LEU A 46 35.37 -78.89 21.17
C LEU A 46 35.57 -77.68 22.08
N VAL A 47 35.52 -76.48 21.49
CA VAL A 47 35.19 -75.25 22.22
C VAL A 47 33.71 -75.01 22.04
N ASN A 48 32.96 -75.22 23.11
CA ASN A 48 31.51 -75.26 23.11
C ASN A 48 30.95 -74.09 23.91
N PHE A 49 29.97 -73.37 23.36
CA PHE A 49 29.17 -72.36 24.05
C PHE A 49 27.73 -72.82 24.18
N ILE A 50 27.13 -72.62 25.35
CA ILE A 50 25.78 -73.10 25.63
C ILE A 50 24.81 -71.94 25.41
N ASP A 51 23.94 -72.01 24.41
CA ASP A 51 22.88 -71.04 24.16
C ASP A 51 21.58 -71.48 24.86
N GLU A 52 20.47 -70.76 24.67
CA GLU A 52 19.20 -71.05 25.33
C GLU A 52 18.69 -72.47 24.97
N HIS A 53 18.77 -72.85 23.70
CA HIS A 53 18.20 -74.10 23.17
C HIS A 53 19.23 -75.09 22.61
N ARG A 54 20.48 -74.66 22.41
CA ARG A 54 21.53 -75.45 21.72
C ARG A 54 22.89 -75.30 22.40
N GLN A 55 23.79 -76.23 22.07
CA GLN A 55 25.21 -76.14 22.33
C GLN A 55 25.88 -75.86 20.99
N TRP A 56 26.58 -74.74 20.88
CA TRP A 56 27.18 -74.26 19.64
C TRP A 56 28.70 -74.41 19.70
N PHE A 57 29.29 -75.04 18.68
CA PHE A 57 30.72 -75.34 18.66
C PHE A 57 31.48 -74.28 17.89
N LYS A 58 32.16 -73.40 18.63
CA LYS A 58 33.04 -72.36 18.06
C LYS A 58 34.23 -72.95 17.33
N ALA A 59 34.75 -74.06 17.85
CA ALA A 59 35.85 -74.82 17.27
C ALA A 59 35.61 -76.31 17.50
N ARG A 60 35.94 -77.14 16.51
CA ARG A 60 35.71 -78.58 16.54
C ARG A 60 36.83 -79.36 15.87
N VAL A 61 37.24 -80.44 16.51
CA VAL A 61 38.19 -81.43 15.99
C VAL A 61 37.52 -82.79 16.06
N GLY A 62 37.55 -83.55 14.96
CA GLY A 62 37.02 -84.93 14.91
C GLY A 62 35.49 -85.07 14.99
N LEU A 63 34.74 -83.96 14.87
CA LEU A 63 33.28 -83.95 14.86
C LEU A 63 32.77 -82.99 13.77
N ASP A 64 31.88 -83.47 12.89
CA ASP A 64 31.42 -82.72 11.71
C ASP A 64 30.14 -81.90 11.95
N VAL A 65 29.52 -82.01 13.13
CA VAL A 65 28.34 -81.20 13.47
C VAL A 65 28.76 -79.85 14.08
N PRO A 66 28.13 -78.73 13.68
CA PRO A 66 28.44 -77.39 14.20
C PRO A 66 27.75 -77.08 15.54
N GLU A 67 26.69 -77.79 15.87
CA GLU A 67 25.90 -77.60 17.08
C GLU A 67 25.12 -78.87 17.44
N MET A 68 24.57 -78.91 18.65
CA MET A 68 23.65 -79.95 19.09
C MET A 68 22.57 -79.39 20.04
N PRO A 69 21.42 -80.07 20.21
CA PRO A 69 20.43 -79.65 21.21
C PRO A 69 21.01 -79.61 22.61
N ARG A 70 20.62 -78.61 23.42
CA ARG A 70 21.19 -78.37 24.76
C ARG A 70 21.09 -79.59 25.68
N ASN A 71 20.01 -80.35 25.60
CA ASN A 71 19.73 -81.53 26.43
C ASN A 71 20.44 -82.82 25.99
N VAL A 72 21.24 -82.79 24.91
CA VAL A 72 21.88 -83.98 24.35
C VAL A 72 23.32 -84.14 24.84
N GLY A 73 24.14 -83.08 24.79
CA GLY A 73 25.57 -83.17 25.13
C GLY A 73 25.86 -83.28 26.63
N LEU A 74 27.12 -83.61 26.97
CA LEU A 74 27.60 -83.80 28.35
C LEU A 74 28.10 -82.51 29.03
N SER A 75 28.10 -81.38 28.32
CA SER A 75 28.63 -80.10 28.82
C SER A 75 27.89 -79.52 30.03
N TYR A 76 26.62 -79.92 30.25
CA TYR A 76 25.85 -79.53 31.43
C TYR A 76 26.54 -79.96 32.74
N LEU A 77 27.32 -81.06 32.72
CA LEU A 77 28.06 -81.53 33.90
C LEU A 77 29.05 -80.48 34.41
N CYS A 78 29.71 -79.76 33.50
CA CYS A 78 30.63 -78.68 33.85
C CYS A 78 29.87 -77.42 34.27
N GLN A 79 28.68 -77.19 33.71
CA GLN A 79 27.82 -76.07 34.12
C GLN A 79 27.32 -76.24 35.56
N GLU A 80 26.92 -77.46 35.95
CA GLU A 80 26.44 -77.77 37.30
C GLU A 80 27.58 -77.79 38.34
N ARG A 81 28.72 -78.41 38.01
CA ARG A 81 29.83 -78.55 38.95
C ARG A 81 30.70 -77.29 39.06
N ARG A 82 30.71 -76.44 38.03
CA ARG A 82 31.59 -75.26 37.89
C ARG A 82 33.08 -75.57 38.11
N ASP A 83 33.48 -76.81 37.85
CA ASP A 83 34.85 -77.31 37.94
C ASP A 83 35.09 -78.34 36.82
N ILE A 84 36.34 -78.74 36.60
CA ILE A 84 36.68 -79.78 35.62
C ILE A 84 35.93 -81.07 35.94
N VAL A 85 35.36 -81.68 34.89
CA VAL A 85 34.68 -82.96 34.96
C VAL A 85 35.42 -83.96 34.09
N VAL A 86 35.90 -85.04 34.71
CA VAL A 86 36.51 -86.17 34.00
C VAL A 86 35.68 -87.41 34.27
N VAL A 87 35.14 -88.00 33.19
CA VAL A 87 34.40 -89.26 33.20
C VAL A 87 35.22 -90.26 32.40
N THR A 88 35.80 -91.23 33.11
CA THR A 88 36.75 -92.20 32.53
C THR A 88 36.07 -93.24 31.63
N ASP A 89 34.84 -93.64 32.00
CA ASP A 89 33.94 -94.45 31.19
C ASP A 89 32.48 -93.99 31.38
N THR A 90 31.89 -93.37 30.36
CA THR A 90 30.50 -92.87 30.37
C THR A 90 29.46 -93.99 30.31
N LEU A 91 29.81 -95.18 29.83
CA LEU A 91 28.90 -96.33 29.79
C LEU A 91 28.79 -97.00 31.16
N ALA A 92 29.87 -96.94 31.95
CA ALA A 92 29.89 -97.44 33.33
C ALA A 92 29.24 -96.47 34.34
N ASP A 93 29.04 -95.20 33.97
CA ASP A 93 28.36 -94.22 34.81
C ASP A 93 26.83 -94.37 34.71
N GLU A 94 26.19 -94.77 35.83
CA GLU A 94 24.75 -95.03 35.91
C GLU A 94 23.87 -93.85 35.45
N LYS A 95 24.36 -92.61 35.54
CA LYS A 95 23.61 -91.41 35.15
C LYS A 95 23.79 -91.07 33.67
N LEU A 96 24.87 -91.52 33.04
CA LEU A 96 25.24 -91.16 31.67
C LEU A 96 25.06 -92.30 30.66
N ALA A 97 24.96 -93.55 31.11
CA ALA A 97 24.88 -94.73 30.25
C ALA A 97 23.74 -94.68 29.21
N ASN A 98 22.62 -94.02 29.54
CA ASN A 98 21.46 -93.85 28.66
C ASN A 98 21.47 -92.53 27.86
N ASN A 99 22.49 -91.69 28.00
CA ASN A 99 22.55 -90.41 27.29
C ASN A 99 22.70 -90.65 25.76
N PRO A 100 22.02 -89.86 24.90
CA PRO A 100 22.07 -90.05 23.45
C PRO A 100 23.49 -90.03 22.86
N VAL A 101 24.43 -89.20 23.35
CA VAL A 101 25.80 -89.17 22.80
C VAL A 101 26.64 -90.38 23.23
N VAL A 102 26.19 -91.16 24.21
CA VAL A 102 26.84 -92.40 24.68
C VAL A 102 26.29 -93.60 23.91
N THR A 103 24.98 -93.62 23.64
CA THR A 103 24.27 -94.75 23.01
C THR A 103 24.21 -94.67 21.49
N ALA A 104 24.36 -93.48 20.90
CA ALA A 104 24.40 -93.23 19.46
C ALA A 104 25.67 -92.46 19.07
N ASP A 105 25.92 -92.30 17.77
CA ASP A 105 27.04 -91.51 17.24
C ASP A 105 27.08 -90.12 17.91
N PRO A 106 28.21 -89.68 18.49
CA PRO A 106 29.59 -90.14 18.26
C PRO A 106 30.09 -91.29 19.13
N TYR A 107 29.23 -91.95 19.93
CA TYR A 107 29.55 -93.05 20.86
C TYR A 107 30.60 -92.66 21.90
N VAL A 108 30.37 -91.56 22.61
CA VAL A 108 31.26 -91.07 23.67
C VAL A 108 31.40 -92.15 24.75
N ARG A 109 32.63 -92.60 25.00
CA ARG A 109 33.03 -93.45 26.15
C ARG A 109 33.88 -92.70 27.16
N PHE A 110 34.61 -91.68 26.74
CA PHE A 110 35.39 -90.82 27.63
C PHE A 110 35.00 -89.37 27.42
N TYR A 111 34.88 -88.61 28.51
CA TYR A 111 34.60 -87.18 28.48
C TYR A 111 35.45 -86.45 29.52
N ALA A 112 36.23 -85.47 29.10
CA ALA A 112 36.78 -84.47 30.00
C ALA A 112 36.39 -83.07 29.54
N GLY A 113 35.71 -82.31 30.41
CA GLY A 113 35.26 -80.96 30.15
C GLY A 113 35.75 -79.99 31.20
N VAL A 114 36.18 -78.81 30.76
CA VAL A 114 36.56 -77.69 31.61
C VAL A 114 35.58 -76.54 31.35
N PRO A 115 34.95 -75.96 32.39
CA PRO A 115 34.05 -74.83 32.21
C PRO A 115 34.80 -73.58 31.72
N LEU A 116 34.18 -72.85 30.81
CA LEU A 116 34.63 -71.54 30.33
C LEU A 116 33.99 -70.47 31.21
N ILE A 117 34.75 -69.97 32.19
CA ILE A 117 34.26 -69.05 33.23
C ILE A 117 34.72 -67.62 32.95
N THR A 118 33.80 -66.66 32.85
CA THR A 118 34.12 -65.22 32.70
C THR A 118 34.74 -64.65 33.98
N PRO A 119 35.42 -63.48 33.94
CA PRO A 119 35.88 -62.78 35.15
C PRO A 119 34.76 -62.45 36.15
N LYS A 120 33.51 -62.36 35.68
CA LYS A 120 32.32 -62.15 36.51
C LYS A 120 31.77 -63.44 37.13
N GLY A 121 32.30 -64.60 36.75
CA GLY A 121 31.91 -65.91 37.27
C GLY A 121 30.84 -66.66 36.47
N ASP A 122 30.50 -66.19 35.26
CA ASP A 122 29.50 -66.80 34.38
C ASP A 122 30.12 -67.98 33.61
N VAL A 123 29.47 -69.14 33.61
CA VAL A 123 29.92 -70.31 32.84
C VAL A 123 29.29 -70.25 31.44
N LEU A 124 30.04 -69.80 30.43
CA LEU A 124 29.50 -69.61 29.07
C LEU A 124 29.42 -70.92 28.27
N GLY A 125 30.19 -71.92 28.67
CA GLY A 125 30.28 -73.19 27.97
C GLY A 125 31.45 -74.03 28.47
N THR A 126 32.01 -74.86 27.59
CA THR A 126 33.06 -75.84 27.96
C THR A 126 34.12 -75.96 26.88
N LEU A 127 35.38 -76.10 27.29
CA LEU A 127 36.42 -76.73 26.47
C LEU A 127 36.42 -78.21 26.84
N CYS A 128 36.10 -79.10 25.91
CA CYS A 128 36.03 -80.53 26.20
C CYS A 128 36.80 -81.37 25.18
N VAL A 129 37.27 -82.53 25.65
CA VAL A 129 37.88 -83.59 24.85
C VAL A 129 37.10 -84.88 25.06
N LEU A 130 36.89 -85.64 23.99
CA LEU A 130 36.08 -86.86 23.99
C LEU A 130 36.78 -88.00 23.26
N ASP A 131 36.48 -89.22 23.68
CA ASP A 131 36.91 -90.43 22.97
C ASP A 131 35.80 -91.49 22.96
N ARG A 132 35.91 -92.42 22.00
CA ARG A 132 35.09 -93.62 21.81
C ARG A 132 35.60 -94.82 22.60
N VAL A 133 36.73 -94.69 23.29
CA VAL A 133 37.23 -95.67 24.27
C VAL A 133 37.41 -95.03 25.65
N PRO A 134 37.29 -95.81 26.75
CA PRO A 134 37.59 -95.32 28.09
C PRO A 134 39.03 -94.80 28.21
N ARG A 135 39.22 -93.72 28.99
CA ARG A 135 40.54 -93.12 29.22
C ARG A 135 40.67 -92.51 30.61
N GLU A 136 41.91 -92.39 31.06
CA GLU A 136 42.29 -91.58 32.22
C GLU A 136 43.21 -90.45 31.77
N LEU A 137 43.03 -89.26 32.34
CA LEU A 137 43.92 -88.12 32.11
C LEU A 137 44.96 -88.02 33.22
N SER A 138 46.20 -87.74 32.83
CA SER A 138 47.24 -87.35 33.77
C SER A 138 47.01 -85.94 34.32
N GLN A 139 47.59 -85.65 35.49
CA GLN A 139 47.53 -84.32 36.11
C GLN A 139 48.03 -83.21 35.17
N LYS A 140 49.08 -83.48 34.38
CA LYS A 140 49.61 -82.52 33.40
C LYS A 140 48.62 -82.20 32.28
N GLN A 141 47.84 -83.19 31.84
CA GLN A 141 46.81 -82.99 30.82
C GLN A 141 45.64 -82.19 31.36
N ILE A 142 45.24 -82.43 32.61
CA ILE A 142 44.22 -81.65 33.32
C ILE A 142 44.67 -80.18 33.45
N GLU A 143 45.90 -79.93 33.90
CA GLU A 143 46.47 -78.59 34.01
C GLU A 143 46.55 -77.87 32.65
N ALA A 144 46.88 -78.60 31.59
CA ALA A 144 46.89 -78.06 30.23
C ALA A 144 45.48 -77.67 29.76
N LEU A 145 44.45 -78.49 29.98
CA LEU A 145 43.06 -78.15 29.64
C LEU A 145 42.57 -76.91 30.42
N LEU A 146 42.93 -76.80 31.71
CA LEU A 146 42.66 -75.61 32.53
C LEU A 146 43.39 -74.35 32.03
N ALA A 147 44.59 -74.50 31.46
CA ALA A 147 45.30 -73.39 30.83
C ALA A 147 44.65 -72.97 29.49
N LEU A 148 44.27 -73.95 28.67
CA LEU A 148 43.60 -73.70 27.39
C LEU A 148 42.21 -73.07 27.58
N SER A 149 41.44 -73.48 28.58
CA SER A 149 40.13 -72.86 28.88
C SER A 149 40.26 -71.38 29.26
N ARG A 150 41.26 -71.02 30.07
CA ARG A 150 41.61 -69.62 30.38
C ARG A 150 42.03 -68.84 29.13
N GLN A 151 42.71 -69.50 28.20
CA GLN A 151 43.08 -68.89 26.93
C GLN A 151 41.86 -68.63 26.04
N VAL A 152 40.87 -69.54 26.00
CA VAL A 152 39.59 -69.32 25.31
C VAL A 152 38.86 -68.10 25.88
N ILE A 153 38.79 -67.97 27.20
CA ILE A 153 38.18 -66.79 27.85
C ILE A 153 38.95 -65.50 27.53
N SER A 154 40.28 -65.56 27.50
CA SER A 154 41.11 -64.40 27.14
C SER A 154 40.85 -63.92 25.71
N GLN A 155 40.57 -64.84 24.77
CA GLN A 155 40.18 -64.48 23.39
C GLN A 155 38.80 -63.80 23.34
N LEU A 156 37.84 -64.24 24.17
CA LEU A 156 36.53 -63.58 24.28
C LEU A 156 36.65 -62.16 24.84
N GLU A 157 37.42 -61.97 25.92
CA GLU A 157 37.65 -60.64 26.49
C GLU A 157 38.32 -59.69 25.49
N LEU A 158 39.32 -60.17 24.76
CA LEU A 158 39.98 -59.38 23.72
C LEU A 158 39.00 -58.94 22.63
N ARG A 159 38.15 -59.86 22.16
CA ARG A 159 37.11 -59.57 21.16
C ARG A 159 36.17 -58.47 21.64
N ARG A 160 35.69 -58.55 22.88
CA ARG A 160 34.78 -57.55 23.46
C ARG A 160 35.45 -56.17 23.56
N ASN A 161 36.67 -56.11 24.05
CA ASN A 161 37.40 -54.85 24.19
C ASN A 161 37.68 -54.18 22.84
N LEU A 162 38.03 -54.96 21.81
CA LEU A 162 38.25 -54.43 20.46
C LEU A 162 36.97 -53.85 19.84
N ALA A 163 35.82 -54.50 20.06
CA ALA A 163 34.53 -53.98 19.61
C ALA A 163 34.17 -52.66 20.30
N GLU A 164 34.44 -52.54 21.60
CA GLU A 164 34.16 -51.31 22.36
C GLU A 164 35.05 -50.14 21.93
N VAL A 165 36.36 -50.36 21.78
CA VAL A 165 37.30 -49.33 21.31
C VAL A 165 36.95 -48.86 19.91
N SER A 166 36.60 -49.79 19.00
CA SER A 166 36.22 -49.45 17.63
C SER A 166 34.97 -48.56 17.58
N ARG A 167 33.98 -48.84 18.46
CA ARG A 167 32.78 -48.02 18.58
C ARG A 167 33.10 -46.59 19.05
N TYR A 168 33.93 -46.45 20.08
CA TYR A 168 34.34 -45.13 20.57
C TYR A 168 35.13 -44.33 19.52
N ALA A 169 36.04 -44.99 18.79
CA ALA A 169 36.82 -44.34 17.74
C ALA A 169 35.94 -43.77 16.62
N GLU A 170 34.89 -44.49 16.22
CA GLU A 170 33.94 -44.02 15.21
C GLU A 170 33.09 -42.85 15.73
N GLU A 171 32.64 -42.89 17.00
CA GLU A 171 31.86 -41.82 17.62
C GLU A 171 32.66 -40.50 17.73
N VAL A 172 33.94 -40.59 18.13
CA VAL A 172 34.84 -39.43 18.18
C VAL A 172 35.03 -38.85 16.77
N LYS A 173 35.31 -39.70 15.78
CA LYS A 173 35.50 -39.26 14.39
C LYS A 173 34.27 -38.57 13.81
N GLN A 174 33.06 -39.08 14.09
CA GLN A 174 31.81 -38.45 13.67
C GLN A 174 31.59 -37.10 14.34
N THR A 175 31.93 -37.00 15.63
CA THR A 175 31.85 -35.75 16.39
C THR A 175 32.83 -34.71 15.86
N GLU A 176 34.09 -35.09 15.61
CA GLU A 176 35.12 -34.22 15.02
C GLU A 176 34.71 -33.71 13.63
N THR A 177 34.18 -34.60 12.78
CA THR A 177 33.71 -34.23 11.44
C THR A 177 32.55 -33.24 11.52
N SER A 178 31.57 -33.51 12.39
CA SER A 178 30.41 -32.63 12.59
C SER A 178 30.82 -31.26 13.15
N LEU A 179 31.79 -31.23 14.07
CA LEU A 179 32.35 -29.99 14.61
C LEU A 179 33.04 -29.18 13.52
N LEU A 180 33.90 -29.82 12.72
CA LEU A 180 34.61 -29.16 11.61
C LEU A 180 33.64 -28.57 10.58
N GLU A 181 32.58 -29.30 10.21
CA GLU A 181 31.54 -28.80 9.31
C GLU A 181 30.79 -27.60 9.90
N SER A 182 30.46 -27.65 11.19
CA SER A 182 29.82 -26.55 11.90
C SER A 182 30.70 -25.29 11.96
N GLU A 183 31.99 -25.46 12.28
CA GLU A 183 32.98 -24.37 12.30
C GLU A 183 33.16 -23.73 10.91
N GLN A 184 33.28 -24.54 9.86
CA GLN A 184 33.39 -24.04 8.48
C GLN A 184 32.14 -23.26 8.08
N ARG A 185 30.94 -23.76 8.42
CA ARG A 185 29.67 -23.08 8.14
C ARG A 185 29.58 -21.74 8.86
N LEU A 186 29.97 -21.69 10.13
CA LEU A 186 29.98 -20.45 10.92
C LEU A 186 30.98 -19.44 10.34
N LYS A 187 32.19 -19.87 9.98
CA LYS A 187 33.21 -19.02 9.37
C LYS A 187 32.74 -18.40 8.06
N LEU A 188 32.11 -19.19 7.19
CA LEU A 188 31.55 -18.71 5.93
C LEU A 188 30.40 -17.71 6.15
N ALA A 189 29.52 -17.97 7.12
CA ALA A 189 28.42 -17.06 7.46
C ALA A 189 28.94 -15.70 7.94
N LEU A 190 29.93 -15.69 8.84
CA LEU A 190 30.55 -14.46 9.34
C LEU A 190 31.26 -13.67 8.23
N GLN A 191 32.01 -14.37 7.36
CA GLN A 191 32.67 -13.74 6.21
C GLN A 191 31.69 -13.13 5.21
N THR A 192 30.62 -13.86 4.87
CA THR A 192 29.61 -13.40 3.91
C THR A 192 28.86 -12.18 4.43
N ALA A 193 28.55 -12.16 5.73
CA ALA A 193 27.92 -11.02 6.40
C ALA A 193 28.92 -9.87 6.70
N ARG A 194 30.21 -10.03 6.36
CA ARG A 194 31.30 -9.10 6.71
C ARG A 194 31.34 -8.76 8.20
N LEU A 195 30.96 -9.71 9.04
CA LEU A 195 30.95 -9.56 10.49
C LEU A 195 32.33 -9.87 11.07
N GLY A 196 32.88 -8.91 11.79
CA GLY A 196 34.11 -9.06 12.54
C GLY A 196 33.84 -9.53 13.96
N SER A 197 34.20 -10.77 14.31
CA SER A 197 34.08 -11.26 15.68
C SER A 197 35.22 -10.78 16.56
N TRP A 198 34.92 -10.54 17.82
CA TRP A 198 35.88 -10.14 18.84
C TRP A 198 35.52 -10.75 20.19
N GLN A 199 36.53 -10.97 21.01
CA GLN A 199 36.44 -11.41 22.39
C GLN A 199 37.39 -10.57 23.22
N LEU A 200 36.87 -9.93 24.24
CA LEU A 200 37.61 -9.12 25.20
C LEU A 200 37.60 -9.82 26.54
N ASP A 201 38.78 -10.09 27.11
CA ASP A 201 38.89 -10.44 28.52
C ASP A 201 38.75 -9.17 29.37
N LEU A 202 37.78 -9.14 30.27
CA LEU A 202 37.45 -7.95 31.05
C LEU A 202 38.42 -7.71 32.21
N LYS A 203 39.27 -8.69 32.56
CA LYS A 203 40.28 -8.57 33.62
C LYS A 203 41.65 -8.20 33.07
N THR A 204 42.04 -8.79 31.95
CA THR A 204 43.37 -8.56 31.34
C THR A 204 43.34 -7.51 30.23
N GLU A 205 42.16 -7.08 29.78
CA GLU A 205 41.93 -6.22 28.61
C GLU A 205 42.49 -6.81 27.30
N GLU A 206 42.71 -8.13 27.27
CA GLU A 206 43.22 -8.82 26.09
C GLU A 206 42.09 -8.97 25.05
N LEU A 207 42.33 -8.43 23.86
CA LEU A 207 41.40 -8.47 22.74
C LEU A 207 41.85 -9.52 21.72
N SER A 208 41.03 -10.55 21.55
CA SER A 208 41.11 -11.46 20.41
C SER A 208 40.10 -11.04 19.35
N ALA A 209 40.55 -10.81 18.11
CA ALA A 209 39.71 -10.28 17.05
C ALA A 209 39.97 -11.01 15.73
N SER A 210 38.91 -11.26 14.96
CA SER A 210 39.03 -11.87 13.65
C SER A 210 39.61 -10.90 12.62
N ASN A 211 40.13 -11.45 11.52
CA ASN A 211 40.62 -10.66 10.39
C ASN A 211 39.58 -9.65 9.87
N GLN A 212 38.30 -10.06 9.82
CA GLN A 212 37.22 -9.16 9.40
C GLN A 212 36.98 -8.03 10.41
N CYS A 213 37.18 -8.27 11.71
CA CYS A 213 37.09 -7.20 12.71
C CYS A 213 38.16 -6.14 12.44
N LYS A 214 39.41 -6.54 12.25
CA LYS A 214 40.49 -5.61 11.89
C LYS A 214 40.17 -4.79 10.63
N VAL A 215 39.65 -5.44 9.58
CA VAL A 215 39.22 -4.77 8.34
C VAL A 215 38.14 -3.73 8.59
N ASN A 216 37.14 -4.02 9.44
CA ASN A 216 36.07 -3.06 9.76
C ASN A 216 36.62 -1.81 10.49
N PHE A 217 37.74 -1.94 11.21
CA PHE A 217 38.44 -0.80 11.82
C PHE A 217 39.48 -0.16 10.90
N GLY A 218 39.54 -0.52 9.62
CA GLY A 218 40.48 0.04 8.64
C GLY A 218 41.92 -0.45 8.82
N LEU A 219 42.10 -1.66 9.37
CA LEU A 219 43.41 -2.28 9.59
C LEU A 219 43.65 -3.47 8.65
N PRO A 220 44.91 -3.70 8.23
CA PRO A 220 45.31 -4.96 7.57
C PRO A 220 45.03 -6.17 8.46
N THR A 221 44.80 -7.34 7.85
CA THR A 221 44.47 -8.58 8.58
C THR A 221 45.59 -9.05 9.53
N GLU A 222 46.84 -8.76 9.18
CA GLU A 222 48.02 -9.12 9.98
C GLU A 222 48.39 -8.07 11.04
N ALA A 223 47.68 -6.94 11.11
CA ALA A 223 47.99 -5.90 12.08
C ALA A 223 47.74 -6.37 13.52
N GLU A 224 48.57 -5.91 14.45
CA GLU A 224 48.25 -6.00 15.88
C GLU A 224 47.00 -5.17 16.17
N PHE A 225 46.12 -5.70 17.01
CA PHE A 225 44.86 -5.04 17.35
C PHE A 225 44.53 -5.27 18.82
N SER A 226 44.79 -4.26 19.65
CA SER A 226 44.52 -4.27 21.08
C SER A 226 43.24 -3.50 21.43
N TYR A 227 42.72 -3.71 22.64
CA TYR A 227 41.57 -2.97 23.14
C TYR A 227 41.82 -1.44 23.17
N GLY A 228 43.02 -1.01 23.56
CA GLY A 228 43.41 0.40 23.52
C GLY A 228 43.38 1.00 22.10
N MET A 229 43.90 0.26 21.10
CA MET A 229 43.86 0.70 19.70
C MET A 229 42.44 0.79 19.16
N LEU A 230 41.57 -0.15 19.54
CA LEU A 230 40.14 -0.11 19.22
C LEU A 230 39.52 1.17 19.75
N PHE A 231 39.76 1.46 21.04
CA PHE A 231 39.17 2.62 21.71
C PHE A 231 39.66 3.95 21.14
N GLU A 232 40.94 4.06 20.81
CA GLU A 232 41.51 5.27 20.19
C GLU A 232 40.92 5.59 18.81
N ARG A 233 40.52 4.56 18.06
CA ARG A 233 39.88 4.74 16.74
C ARG A 233 38.45 5.23 16.82
N ILE A 234 37.78 5.12 17.96
CA ILE A 234 36.44 5.68 18.16
C ILE A 234 36.54 7.21 18.12
N HIS A 235 35.66 7.84 17.35
CA HIS A 235 35.56 9.29 17.24
C HIS A 235 35.46 9.92 18.64
N PRO A 236 36.22 10.99 18.95
CA PRO A 236 36.28 11.57 20.29
C PRO A 236 34.91 11.83 20.94
N ASP A 237 33.97 12.37 20.18
CA ASP A 237 32.60 12.66 20.64
C ASP A 237 31.79 11.41 21.03
N ASP A 238 32.11 10.23 20.46
CA ASP A 238 31.32 9.01 20.63
C ASP A 238 31.90 8.09 21.72
N ARG A 239 33.14 8.34 22.19
CA ARG A 239 33.85 7.51 23.18
C ARG A 239 33.09 7.35 24.50
N ALA A 240 32.58 8.46 25.04
CA ALA A 240 31.84 8.45 26.30
C ALA A 240 30.54 7.65 26.17
N TYR A 241 29.84 7.79 25.05
CA TYR A 241 28.62 7.04 24.75
C TYR A 241 28.90 5.53 24.65
N VAL A 242 29.98 5.14 23.97
CA VAL A 242 30.36 3.73 23.82
C VAL A 242 30.73 3.12 25.18
N GLN A 243 31.55 3.79 25.99
CA GLN A 243 31.92 3.30 27.32
C GLN A 243 30.71 3.10 28.23
N GLU A 244 29.80 4.09 28.26
CA GLU A 244 28.59 4.00 29.07
C GLU A 244 27.68 2.86 28.57
N SER A 245 27.56 2.69 27.26
CA SER A 245 26.77 1.60 26.67
C SER A 245 27.33 0.21 27.02
N VAL A 246 28.66 0.05 27.02
CA VAL A 246 29.32 -1.20 27.45
C VAL A 246 29.10 -1.43 28.95
N LYS A 247 29.29 -0.41 29.78
CA LYS A 247 29.10 -0.47 31.23
C LYS A 247 27.67 -0.87 31.58
N GLN A 248 26.67 -0.22 30.98
CA GLN A 248 25.26 -0.54 31.21
C GLN A 248 24.92 -1.97 30.78
N ALA A 249 25.46 -2.46 29.66
CA ALA A 249 25.23 -3.82 29.22
C ALA A 249 25.78 -4.86 30.21
N LEU A 250 26.97 -4.60 30.78
CA LEU A 250 27.57 -5.47 31.79
C LEU A 250 26.81 -5.41 33.12
N GLU A 251 26.46 -4.22 33.62
CA GLU A 251 25.72 -4.04 34.88
C GLU A 251 24.32 -4.65 34.83
N ASN A 252 23.61 -4.45 33.72
CA ASN A 252 22.23 -4.91 33.54
C ASN A 252 22.14 -6.34 32.98
N LYS A 253 23.28 -6.97 32.64
CA LYS A 253 23.34 -8.31 32.02
C LYS A 253 22.54 -8.39 30.72
N THR A 254 22.60 -7.35 29.90
CA THR A 254 21.91 -7.25 28.61
C THR A 254 22.89 -7.30 27.44
N ASP A 255 22.35 -7.44 26.23
CA ASP A 255 23.14 -7.33 25.00
C ASP A 255 23.59 -5.88 24.80
N TYR A 256 24.89 -5.69 24.62
CA TYR A 256 25.49 -4.45 24.17
C TYR A 256 25.16 -4.25 22.69
N GLN A 257 24.67 -3.06 22.34
CA GLN A 257 24.53 -2.61 20.96
C GLN A 257 24.82 -1.11 20.89
N ALA A 258 25.76 -0.71 20.03
CA ALA A 258 26.06 0.70 19.79
C ALA A 258 26.38 0.95 18.31
N GLU A 259 25.93 2.11 17.83
CA GLU A 259 26.34 2.68 16.54
C GLU A 259 27.19 3.92 16.81
N TYR A 260 28.43 3.93 16.33
CA TYR A 260 29.38 5.01 16.58
C TYR A 260 30.30 5.22 15.39
N ARG A 261 30.94 6.38 15.34
CA ARG A 261 31.91 6.74 14.31
C ARG A 261 33.30 6.26 14.72
N ASN A 262 34.02 5.74 13.75
CA ASN A 262 35.44 5.44 13.81
C ASN A 262 36.21 6.30 12.82
N ILE A 263 37.44 6.64 13.17
CA ILE A 263 38.37 7.34 12.32
C ILE A 263 39.42 6.34 11.85
N TRP A 264 39.50 6.12 10.53
CA TRP A 264 40.52 5.27 9.93
C TRP A 264 41.87 5.99 9.86
N SER A 265 42.94 5.26 9.55
CA SER A 265 44.31 5.79 9.52
C SER A 265 44.51 6.92 8.49
N ASP A 266 43.65 6.99 7.47
CA ASP A 266 43.64 8.03 6.44
C ASP A 266 42.83 9.28 6.85
N GLY A 267 42.25 9.29 8.05
CA GLY A 267 41.40 10.36 8.57
C GLY A 267 39.93 10.28 8.13
N SER A 268 39.55 9.28 7.34
CA SER A 268 38.15 9.10 6.93
C SER A 268 37.28 8.60 8.09
N VAL A 269 36.03 9.04 8.12
CA VAL A 269 35.06 8.67 9.16
C VAL A 269 34.15 7.55 8.66
N HIS A 270 34.09 6.46 9.41
CA HIS A 270 33.30 5.27 9.11
C HIS A 270 32.35 4.97 10.26
N TRP A 271 31.15 4.50 9.95
CA TRP A 271 30.16 4.13 10.96
C TRP A 271 30.26 2.66 11.28
N MET A 272 30.27 2.35 12.57
CA MET A 272 30.37 1.00 13.09
C MET A 272 29.15 0.64 13.91
N LEU A 273 28.62 -0.55 13.66
CA LEU A 273 27.66 -1.22 14.54
C LEU A 273 28.42 -2.31 15.30
N ALA A 274 28.50 -2.18 16.61
CA ALA A 274 29.02 -3.23 17.49
C ALA A 274 27.87 -3.86 18.28
N ARG A 275 27.87 -5.19 18.36
CA ARG A 275 26.96 -5.98 19.20
C ARG A 275 27.75 -6.97 20.01
N GLY A 276 27.44 -7.14 21.29
CA GLY A 276 28.13 -8.11 22.13
C GLY A 276 27.38 -8.46 23.40
N ARG A 277 27.87 -9.44 24.14
CA ARG A 277 27.32 -9.89 25.42
C ARG A 277 28.46 -10.31 26.34
N GLY A 278 28.30 -10.06 27.64
CA GLY A 278 29.15 -10.64 28.68
C GLY A 278 28.90 -12.14 28.85
N VAL A 279 29.96 -12.95 28.87
CA VAL A 279 29.91 -14.40 29.07
C VAL A 279 30.54 -14.73 30.42
N ASP A 280 29.89 -15.65 31.11
CA ASP A 280 29.99 -15.83 32.55
C ASP A 280 30.23 -17.31 32.90
N GLU A 281 31.00 -17.60 33.95
CA GLU A 281 31.08 -18.97 34.50
C GLU A 281 30.07 -19.20 35.63
N VAL A 282 29.66 -18.17 36.41
CA VAL A 282 28.61 -18.36 37.44
C VAL A 282 27.76 -17.09 37.77
N ASN A 283 28.20 -15.83 37.59
CA ASN A 283 27.34 -14.61 37.77
C ASN A 283 28.06 -13.24 37.65
N ASP A 284 29.35 -13.22 37.29
CA ASP A 284 30.19 -12.05 37.07
C ASP A 284 30.95 -12.20 35.73
N PRO A 285 30.56 -11.47 34.65
CA PRO A 285 31.09 -11.71 33.32
C PRO A 285 32.61 -11.47 33.29
N THR A 286 33.35 -12.52 32.94
CA THR A 286 34.82 -12.46 32.84
C THR A 286 35.30 -12.09 31.45
N ARG A 287 34.44 -12.30 30.44
CA ARG A 287 34.74 -12.05 29.03
C ARG A 287 33.54 -11.40 28.37
N MET A 288 33.79 -10.61 27.34
CA MET A 288 32.76 -10.07 26.46
C MET A 288 33.02 -10.54 25.05
N ILE A 289 32.03 -11.16 24.42
CA ILE A 289 32.12 -11.60 23.02
C ILE A 289 31.15 -10.79 22.17
N GLY A 290 31.50 -10.56 20.91
CA GLY A 290 30.63 -9.82 20.03
C GLY A 290 31.05 -9.85 18.57
N VAL A 291 30.28 -9.11 17.79
CA VAL A 291 30.53 -8.85 16.38
C VAL A 291 30.54 -7.36 16.10
N THR A 292 31.21 -6.98 15.02
CA THR A 292 31.27 -5.63 14.49
C THR A 292 30.91 -5.65 13.02
N LEU A 293 30.25 -4.59 12.55
CA LEU A 293 29.87 -4.39 11.16
C LEU A 293 30.13 -2.93 10.77
N ASP A 294 30.80 -2.72 9.64
CA ASP A 294 30.85 -1.41 9.00
C ASP A 294 29.50 -1.11 8.34
N ILE A 295 28.85 -0.05 8.80
CA ILE A 295 27.54 0.43 8.35
C ILE A 295 27.64 1.81 7.67
N THR A 296 28.82 2.21 7.21
CA THR A 296 29.09 3.51 6.58
C THR A 296 28.22 3.73 5.36
N GLU A 297 28.16 2.76 4.44
CA GLU A 297 27.31 2.83 3.23
C GLU A 297 25.84 3.03 3.60
N ARG A 298 25.34 2.30 4.60
CA ARG A 298 23.96 2.42 5.09
C ARG A 298 23.68 3.84 5.60
N LYS A 299 24.60 4.42 6.39
CA LYS A 299 24.45 5.78 6.94
C LYS A 299 24.54 6.85 5.85
N GLN A 300 25.42 6.70 4.86
CA GLN A 300 25.50 7.60 3.71
C GLN A 300 24.19 7.62 2.91
N VAL A 301 23.60 6.44 2.65
CA VAL A 301 22.30 6.33 1.98
C VAL A 301 21.18 6.96 2.82
N GLU A 302 21.18 6.75 4.14
CA GLU A 302 20.20 7.35 5.05
C GLU A 302 20.28 8.89 5.05
N GLU A 303 21.49 9.45 5.07
CA GLU A 303 21.71 10.90 5.00
C GLU A 303 21.30 11.49 3.65
N GLU A 304 21.65 10.83 2.53
CA GLU A 304 21.22 11.28 1.21
C GLU A 304 19.70 11.27 1.08
N LEU A 305 19.04 10.21 1.57
CA LEU A 305 17.58 10.13 1.57
C LEU A 305 16.95 11.24 2.42
N LYS A 306 17.50 11.52 3.62
CA LYS A 306 17.04 12.64 4.46
C LYS A 306 17.21 13.98 3.73
N ARG A 307 18.34 14.18 3.05
CA ARG A 307 18.60 15.39 2.26
C ARG A 307 17.61 15.54 1.11
N GLN A 308 17.35 14.46 0.37
CA GLN A 308 16.37 14.42 -0.72
C GLN A 308 14.95 14.69 -0.22
N ASN A 309 14.55 14.08 0.90
CA ASN A 309 13.23 14.27 1.49
C ASN A 309 13.04 15.73 1.95
N ARG A 310 14.05 16.31 2.62
CA ARG A 310 14.02 17.73 3.01
C ARG A 310 13.89 18.66 1.80
N ARG A 311 14.60 18.37 0.71
CA ARG A 311 14.49 19.10 -0.57
C ARG A 311 13.07 19.00 -1.16
N SER A 312 12.49 17.80 -1.17
CA SER A 312 11.12 17.57 -1.67
C SER A 312 10.06 18.29 -0.85
N GLN A 313 10.18 18.28 0.48
CA GLN A 313 9.28 19.01 1.38
C GLN A 313 9.31 20.53 1.14
N LEU A 314 10.51 21.10 0.98
CA LEU A 314 10.67 22.53 0.68
C LEU A 314 10.01 22.91 -0.66
N PHE A 315 10.21 22.10 -1.69
CA PHE A 315 9.56 22.30 -2.99
C PHE A 315 8.03 22.29 -2.89
N ALA A 316 7.46 21.33 -2.16
CA ALA A 316 6.02 21.22 -1.97
C ALA A 316 5.45 22.45 -1.23
N GLN A 317 6.13 22.93 -0.18
CA GLN A 317 5.70 24.11 0.57
C GLN A 317 5.67 25.38 -0.29
N ILE A 318 6.71 25.61 -1.11
CA ILE A 318 6.77 26.76 -2.02
C ILE A 318 5.65 26.65 -3.07
N THR A 319 5.44 25.46 -3.62
CA THR A 319 4.37 25.23 -4.61
C THR A 319 2.98 25.53 -4.04
N VAL A 320 2.72 25.20 -2.78
CA VAL A 320 1.46 25.55 -2.10
C VAL A 320 1.33 27.07 -1.99
N LYS A 321 2.33 27.78 -1.47
CA LYS A 321 2.28 29.25 -1.36
C LYS A 321 2.04 29.95 -2.70
N ILE A 322 2.67 29.46 -3.78
CA ILE A 322 2.47 29.96 -5.15
C ILE A 322 1.01 29.81 -5.61
N ARG A 323 0.30 28.80 -5.12
CA ARG A 323 -1.09 28.50 -5.52
C ARG A 323 -2.15 29.05 -4.56
N GLU A 324 -1.77 29.62 -3.41
CA GLU A 324 -2.70 30.13 -2.40
C GLU A 324 -3.36 31.46 -2.82
N THR A 325 -2.66 32.25 -3.63
CA THR A 325 -3.16 33.51 -4.19
C THR A 325 -3.43 33.37 -5.69
N LEU A 326 -4.37 34.17 -6.17
CA LEU A 326 -4.72 34.30 -7.59
C LEU A 326 -4.23 35.64 -8.15
N GLN A 327 -3.52 36.44 -7.36
CA GLN A 327 -2.94 37.70 -7.80
C GLN A 327 -1.54 37.48 -8.37
N ILE A 328 -1.34 37.83 -9.64
CA ILE A 328 -0.08 37.59 -10.36
C ILE A 328 1.10 38.25 -9.61
N GLU A 329 0.96 39.51 -9.18
CA GLU A 329 2.03 40.23 -8.46
C GLU A 329 2.48 39.48 -7.18
N GLU A 330 1.54 39.01 -6.37
CA GLU A 330 1.84 38.29 -5.13
C GLU A 330 2.46 36.90 -5.40
N ILE A 331 2.00 36.20 -6.45
CA ILE A 331 2.60 34.95 -6.91
C ILE A 331 4.08 35.17 -7.26
N LEU A 332 4.38 36.20 -8.04
CA LEU A 332 5.73 36.50 -8.50
C LEU A 332 6.62 36.94 -7.32
N GLN A 333 6.13 37.82 -6.44
CA GLN A 333 6.87 38.30 -5.27
C GLN A 333 7.23 37.15 -4.31
N THR A 334 6.26 36.28 -4.04
CA THR A 334 6.47 35.11 -3.20
C THR A 334 7.51 34.18 -3.84
N THR A 335 7.40 33.95 -5.15
CA THR A 335 8.35 33.12 -5.88
C THR A 335 9.78 33.63 -5.75
N VAL A 336 10.04 34.89 -6.15
CA VAL A 336 11.44 35.38 -6.16
C VAL A 336 12.06 35.34 -4.77
N THR A 337 11.26 35.58 -3.74
CA THR A 337 11.72 35.60 -2.34
C THR A 337 12.05 34.20 -1.84
N GLU A 338 11.17 33.23 -2.07
CA GLU A 338 11.37 31.85 -1.61
C GLU A 338 12.48 31.14 -2.40
N VAL A 339 12.55 31.38 -3.73
CA VAL A 339 13.61 30.84 -4.59
C VAL A 339 14.97 31.41 -4.21
N GLN A 340 15.07 32.72 -3.94
CA GLN A 340 16.33 33.35 -3.51
C GLN A 340 16.85 32.73 -2.22
N LYS A 341 15.99 32.54 -1.22
CA LYS A 341 16.34 31.89 0.06
C LYS A 341 16.74 30.44 -0.12
N LEU A 342 15.98 29.68 -0.94
CA LEU A 342 16.21 28.25 -1.13
C LEU A 342 17.51 27.97 -1.89
N LEU A 343 17.79 28.75 -2.95
CA LEU A 343 19.03 28.65 -3.71
C LEU A 343 20.20 29.36 -3.01
N GLN A 344 19.96 30.18 -1.99
CA GLN A 344 20.97 31.08 -1.41
C GLN A 344 21.69 31.88 -2.51
N ALA A 345 20.91 32.39 -3.46
CA ALA A 345 21.42 33.19 -4.57
C ALA A 345 21.45 34.67 -4.19
N ASP A 346 22.34 35.45 -4.81
CA ASP A 346 22.44 36.89 -4.53
C ASP A 346 21.23 37.66 -5.07
N ARG A 347 20.69 37.20 -6.21
CA ARG A 347 19.50 37.78 -6.86
C ARG A 347 18.65 36.70 -7.50
N VAL A 348 17.33 36.81 -7.36
CA VAL A 348 16.35 36.10 -8.18
C VAL A 348 15.35 37.11 -8.72
N LEU A 349 14.99 36.99 -9.99
CA LEU A 349 14.06 37.91 -10.63
C LEU A 349 13.20 37.23 -11.68
N VAL A 350 12.05 37.84 -11.95
CA VAL A 350 11.15 37.46 -13.04
C VAL A 350 11.19 38.54 -14.10
N PHE A 351 11.53 38.14 -15.32
CA PHE A 351 11.54 38.99 -16.51
C PHE A 351 10.34 38.64 -17.38
N GLN A 352 9.36 39.55 -17.45
CA GLN A 352 8.17 39.37 -18.29
C GLN A 352 8.48 39.78 -19.72
N LEU A 353 7.98 39.01 -20.68
CA LEU A 353 8.10 39.29 -22.11
C LEU A 353 6.80 39.91 -22.63
N TRP A 354 6.94 40.93 -23.47
CA TRP A 354 5.84 41.63 -24.12
C TRP A 354 5.69 41.19 -25.58
N ALA A 355 4.51 41.46 -26.15
CA ALA A 355 4.16 41.05 -27.51
C ALA A 355 5.03 41.72 -28.60
N ASP A 356 5.63 42.87 -28.30
CA ASP A 356 6.55 43.59 -29.18
C ASP A 356 7.99 43.06 -29.10
N GLY A 357 8.24 42.00 -28.31
CA GLY A 357 9.55 41.39 -28.10
C GLY A 357 10.40 42.09 -27.06
N SER A 358 9.92 43.19 -26.45
CA SER A 358 10.58 43.81 -25.30
C SER A 358 10.31 43.00 -24.01
N GLY A 359 11.02 43.33 -22.93
CA GLY A 359 10.73 42.75 -21.64
C GLY A 359 11.13 43.62 -20.47
N THR A 360 10.52 43.36 -19.33
CA THR A 360 10.65 44.17 -18.11
C THR A 360 10.84 43.25 -16.91
N VAL A 361 11.68 43.67 -15.97
CA VAL A 361 11.76 42.98 -14.68
C VAL A 361 10.55 43.40 -13.84
N VAL A 362 9.59 42.49 -13.72
CA VAL A 362 8.34 42.73 -12.97
C VAL A 362 8.50 42.45 -11.49
N GLN A 363 9.48 41.62 -11.13
CA GLN A 363 9.70 41.27 -9.73
C GLN A 363 11.15 40.85 -9.47
N GLU A 364 11.72 41.28 -8.35
CA GLU A 364 13.10 41.01 -7.96
C GLU A 364 13.23 40.79 -6.45
N ALA A 365 14.06 39.83 -6.06
CA ALA A 365 14.60 39.66 -4.71
C ALA A 365 16.13 39.68 -4.79
N VAL A 366 16.77 40.68 -4.18
CA VAL A 366 18.20 40.93 -4.29
C VAL A 366 18.82 41.24 -2.92
N LEU A 367 20.02 40.73 -2.66
CA LEU A 367 20.77 41.06 -1.45
C LEU A 367 21.28 42.53 -1.49
N PRO A 368 21.43 43.17 -0.32
CA PRO A 368 21.99 44.52 -0.24
C PRO A 368 23.38 44.61 -0.89
N GLY A 369 23.65 45.69 -1.61
CA GLY A 369 24.95 45.97 -2.23
C GLY A 369 25.02 45.72 -3.75
N TRP A 370 24.00 45.11 -4.34
CA TRP A 370 23.92 44.89 -5.79
C TRP A 370 22.96 45.87 -6.49
N PRO A 371 23.20 46.23 -7.76
CA PRO A 371 22.30 47.12 -8.51
C PRO A 371 20.90 46.52 -8.68
N VAL A 372 19.86 47.26 -8.32
CA VAL A 372 18.46 46.85 -8.51
C VAL A 372 18.09 46.90 -10.00
N MET A 373 17.39 45.88 -10.48
CA MET A 373 16.89 45.73 -11.86
C MET A 373 15.38 45.95 -11.99
N LEU A 374 14.62 45.89 -10.90
CA LEU A 374 13.16 46.06 -10.86
C LEU A 374 12.67 47.29 -11.66
N GLU A 375 11.58 47.12 -12.40
CA GLU A 375 10.91 48.14 -13.24
C GLU A 375 11.76 48.75 -14.36
N LYS A 376 12.99 48.29 -14.57
CA LYS A 376 13.79 48.72 -15.72
C LYS A 376 13.36 47.95 -16.97
N ASN A 377 13.07 48.68 -18.04
CA ASN A 377 13.01 48.11 -19.38
C ASN A 377 14.43 47.75 -19.80
N LEU A 378 14.72 46.45 -19.79
CA LEU A 378 16.04 45.94 -20.13
C LEU A 378 16.03 45.56 -21.60
N PHE A 379 16.73 46.35 -22.40
CA PHE A 379 17.06 45.98 -23.77
C PHE A 379 18.48 45.42 -23.77
N ASP A 380 18.61 44.11 -23.97
CA ASP A 380 19.90 43.49 -24.22
C ASP A 380 20.23 43.63 -25.72
N PRO A 381 21.23 44.44 -26.10
CA PRO A 381 21.53 44.77 -27.49
C PRO A 381 21.89 43.57 -28.37
N CYS A 382 22.19 42.43 -27.77
CA CYS A 382 22.60 41.20 -28.45
C CYS A 382 21.65 40.03 -28.23
N PHE A 383 20.52 40.28 -27.59
CA PHE A 383 19.43 39.33 -27.43
C PHE A 383 18.62 39.26 -28.72
N LYS A 384 19.07 38.43 -29.66
CA LYS A 384 18.37 38.20 -30.93
C LYS A 384 17.08 37.41 -30.73
N GLU A 385 16.11 37.59 -31.64
CA GLU A 385 14.84 36.85 -31.71
C GLU A 385 15.05 35.31 -31.67
N GLU A 386 16.15 34.81 -32.24
CA GLU A 386 16.53 33.39 -32.22
C GLU A 386 16.81 32.84 -30.79
N TYR A 387 17.24 33.67 -29.83
CA TYR A 387 17.44 33.25 -28.44
C TYR A 387 16.11 33.06 -27.71
N LEU A 388 15.15 33.95 -27.94
CA LEU A 388 13.78 33.85 -27.40
C LEU A 388 13.09 32.58 -27.88
N GLU A 389 13.26 32.22 -29.15
CA GLU A 389 12.72 30.97 -29.69
C GLU A 389 13.26 29.72 -28.98
N ARG A 390 14.54 29.73 -28.61
CA ARG A 390 15.10 28.60 -27.84
C ARG A 390 14.46 28.49 -26.46
N TYR A 391 14.18 29.60 -25.79
CA TYR A 391 13.45 29.59 -24.51
C TYR A 391 11.97 29.21 -24.68
N ARG A 392 11.32 29.60 -25.79
CA ARG A 392 9.97 29.10 -26.16
C ARG A 392 9.96 27.58 -26.30
N GLN A 393 11.06 26.99 -26.75
CA GLN A 393 11.25 25.54 -26.84
C GLN A 393 11.68 24.87 -25.52
N GLY A 394 11.70 25.61 -24.40
CA GLY A 394 12.02 25.06 -23.07
C GLY A 394 13.51 25.04 -22.71
N ARG A 395 14.37 25.78 -23.42
CA ARG A 395 15.80 25.88 -23.10
C ARG A 395 16.04 26.33 -21.67
N VAL A 396 16.93 25.65 -20.97
CA VAL A 396 17.52 26.11 -19.71
C VAL A 396 18.97 26.53 -19.96
N SER A 397 19.39 27.65 -19.37
CA SER A 397 20.75 28.16 -19.50
C SER A 397 21.39 28.32 -18.13
N ALA A 398 22.43 27.53 -17.85
CA ALA A 398 23.24 27.63 -16.64
C ALA A 398 24.67 28.02 -17.01
N MET A 399 25.11 29.20 -16.55
CA MET A 399 26.45 29.74 -16.78
C MET A 399 27.19 29.84 -15.46
N GLU A 400 28.32 29.14 -15.35
CA GLU A 400 29.14 29.11 -14.14
C GLU A 400 29.91 30.43 -13.92
N ASP A 401 30.43 31.02 -15.00
CA ASP A 401 31.06 32.35 -14.98
C ASP A 401 30.85 33.02 -16.34
N ILE A 402 30.32 34.26 -16.34
CA ILE A 402 30.10 35.03 -17.56
C ILE A 402 31.40 35.45 -18.24
N GLU A 403 32.52 35.53 -17.51
CA GLU A 403 33.83 35.92 -18.06
C GLU A 403 34.40 34.83 -18.95
N SER A 404 34.28 33.56 -18.54
CA SER A 404 34.74 32.40 -19.31
C SER A 404 33.67 31.84 -20.25
N ALA A 405 32.41 32.28 -20.14
CA ALA A 405 31.33 31.79 -20.99
C ALA A 405 31.49 32.24 -22.44
N HIS A 406 31.11 31.35 -23.37
CA HIS A 406 31.08 31.61 -24.81
C HIS A 406 29.81 32.39 -25.18
N ILE A 407 29.75 33.67 -24.77
CA ILE A 407 28.65 34.61 -25.04
C ILE A 407 29.15 35.81 -25.85
N GLN A 408 28.23 36.54 -26.48
CA GLN A 408 28.60 37.74 -27.22
C GLN A 408 29.10 38.85 -26.27
N PRO A 409 30.11 39.65 -26.67
CA PRO A 409 30.70 40.68 -25.80
C PRO A 409 29.70 41.66 -25.19
N CYS A 410 28.78 42.17 -26.01
CA CYS A 410 27.66 43.00 -25.60
C CYS A 410 26.72 42.37 -24.54
N HIS A 411 26.44 41.06 -24.63
CA HIS A 411 25.65 40.36 -23.60
C HIS A 411 26.43 40.27 -22.28
N ARG A 412 27.76 40.06 -22.36
CA ARG A 412 28.63 40.06 -21.18
C ARG A 412 28.66 41.42 -20.51
N GLU A 413 28.86 42.49 -21.27
CA GLU A 413 28.86 43.88 -20.77
C GLU A 413 27.53 44.24 -20.10
N PHE A 414 26.42 43.83 -20.69
CA PHE A 414 25.08 43.98 -20.11
C PHE A 414 24.97 43.28 -18.75
N LEU A 415 25.36 42.01 -18.64
CA LEU A 415 25.34 41.26 -17.38
C LEU A 415 26.28 41.86 -16.31
N GLN A 416 27.47 42.32 -16.72
CA GLN A 416 28.45 42.97 -15.85
C GLN A 416 27.91 44.27 -15.23
N GLN A 417 27.13 45.06 -15.98
CA GLN A 417 26.55 46.32 -15.50
C GLN A 417 25.68 46.13 -14.24
N PHE A 418 25.14 44.93 -14.05
CA PHE A 418 24.31 44.58 -12.90
C PHE A 418 24.99 43.65 -11.89
N GLY A 419 26.30 43.48 -12.01
CA GLY A 419 27.14 42.70 -11.10
C GLY A 419 26.99 41.19 -11.24
N VAL A 420 26.43 40.67 -12.34
CA VAL A 420 26.23 39.22 -12.49
C VAL A 420 27.58 38.53 -12.74
N ARG A 421 27.88 37.47 -12.00
CA ARG A 421 29.03 36.58 -12.24
C ARG A 421 28.61 35.23 -12.80
N SER A 422 27.53 34.68 -12.26
CA SER A 422 26.94 33.41 -12.71
C SER A 422 25.45 33.59 -12.94
N ASN A 423 24.91 32.90 -13.94
CA ASN A 423 23.56 33.12 -14.41
C ASN A 423 22.83 31.81 -14.67
N LEU A 424 21.67 31.62 -14.05
CA LEU A 424 20.76 30.51 -14.32
C LEU A 424 19.42 31.07 -14.79
N VAL A 425 18.97 30.65 -15.98
CA VAL A 425 17.77 31.16 -16.65
C VAL A 425 16.88 30.00 -17.10
N VAL A 426 15.61 30.04 -16.67
CA VAL A 426 14.56 29.08 -17.09
C VAL A 426 13.34 29.82 -17.62
N PRO A 427 12.59 29.25 -18.59
CA PRO A 427 11.39 29.87 -19.13
C PRO A 427 10.17 29.61 -18.24
N ILE A 428 9.32 30.62 -18.11
CA ILE A 428 7.97 30.51 -17.55
C ILE A 428 7.03 30.33 -18.74
N LEU A 429 6.49 29.12 -18.91
CA LEU A 429 5.61 28.77 -20.01
C LEU A 429 4.15 28.76 -19.55
N VAL A 430 3.28 29.39 -20.34
CA VAL A 430 1.82 29.36 -20.20
C VAL A 430 1.22 28.69 -21.44
N ARG A 431 -0.10 28.44 -21.45
CA ARG A 431 -0.75 27.75 -22.59
C ARG A 431 -0.53 28.46 -23.94
N GLU A 432 -0.43 29.78 -23.95
CA GLU A 432 -0.28 30.60 -25.16
C GLU A 432 1.19 30.82 -25.58
N GLY A 433 2.15 30.19 -24.88
CA GLY A 433 3.58 30.27 -25.21
C GLY A 433 4.43 30.69 -24.01
N ILE A 434 5.57 31.33 -24.30
CA ILE A 434 6.43 31.88 -23.25
C ILE A 434 5.80 33.14 -22.66
N TRP A 435 5.63 33.16 -21.34
CA TRP A 435 5.17 34.34 -20.62
C TRP A 435 6.34 35.21 -20.15
N GLY A 436 7.44 34.57 -19.74
CA GLY A 436 8.63 35.26 -19.25
C GLY A 436 9.76 34.31 -18.91
N LEU A 437 10.76 34.83 -18.19
CA LEU A 437 11.92 34.09 -17.71
C LEU A 437 12.04 34.24 -16.20
N LEU A 438 12.40 33.16 -15.52
CA LEU A 438 12.82 33.18 -14.11
C LEU A 438 14.35 33.04 -14.08
N LEU A 439 15.02 34.01 -13.45
CA LEU A 439 16.47 34.09 -13.41
C LEU A 439 16.99 34.04 -11.97
N ALA A 440 18.08 33.32 -11.76
CA ALA A 440 18.86 33.33 -10.53
C ALA A 440 20.31 33.71 -10.85
N HIS A 441 20.84 34.70 -10.13
CA HIS A 441 22.21 35.18 -10.30
C HIS A 441 23.04 34.95 -9.03
N GLN A 442 24.30 34.58 -9.24
CA GLN A 442 25.36 34.80 -8.26
C GLN A 442 26.17 36.00 -8.74
N CYS A 443 26.31 37.01 -7.89
CA CYS A 443 26.97 38.27 -8.19
C CYS A 443 28.35 38.37 -7.53
N ALA A 444 28.53 37.76 -6.35
CA ALA A 444 29.79 37.83 -5.62
C ALA A 444 30.92 37.00 -6.25
N THR A 445 30.64 35.77 -6.67
CA THR A 445 31.64 34.81 -7.15
C THR A 445 31.08 33.93 -8.26
N PRO A 446 31.95 33.29 -9.08
CA PRO A 446 31.56 32.18 -9.92
C PRO A 446 30.89 31.07 -9.10
N ARG A 447 29.84 30.46 -9.66
CA ARG A 447 29.04 29.42 -9.04
C ARG A 447 28.67 28.36 -10.06
N ARG A 448 29.01 27.12 -9.75
CA ARG A 448 28.56 25.96 -10.50
C ARG A 448 27.17 25.55 -10.05
N TRP A 449 26.18 25.76 -10.91
CA TRP A 449 24.81 25.32 -10.69
C TRP A 449 24.72 23.79 -10.79
N ASN A 450 24.31 23.13 -9.71
CA ASN A 450 24.17 21.68 -9.72
C ASN A 450 22.83 21.24 -10.35
N SER A 451 22.71 19.97 -10.71
CA SER A 451 21.51 19.44 -11.37
C SER A 451 20.23 19.68 -10.57
N PHE A 452 20.30 19.54 -9.24
CA PHE A 452 19.15 19.79 -8.37
C PHE A 452 18.68 21.25 -8.42
N GLU A 453 19.58 22.23 -8.43
CA GLU A 453 19.22 23.66 -8.50
C GLU A 453 18.56 24.00 -9.84
N ILE A 454 19.08 23.44 -10.92
CA ILE A 454 18.55 23.62 -12.28
C ILE A 454 17.14 23.02 -12.38
N GLU A 455 16.97 21.76 -11.94
CA GLU A 455 15.68 21.06 -11.94
C GLU A 455 14.65 21.76 -11.06
N LEU A 456 15.06 22.19 -9.86
CA LEU A 456 14.21 22.92 -8.92
C LEU A 456 13.69 24.21 -9.53
N LEU A 457 14.57 25.05 -10.09
CA LEU A 457 14.16 26.32 -10.68
C LEU A 457 13.23 26.11 -11.88
N GLN A 458 13.53 25.12 -12.72
CA GLN A 458 12.69 24.76 -13.86
C GLN A 458 11.30 24.27 -13.43
N GLN A 459 11.23 23.40 -12.41
CA GLN A 459 9.94 22.91 -11.89
C GLN A 459 9.11 24.05 -11.28
N LEU A 460 9.74 24.96 -10.54
CA LEU A 460 9.05 26.13 -10.00
C LEU A 460 8.55 27.06 -11.12
N ALA A 461 9.35 27.31 -12.16
CA ALA A 461 8.90 28.08 -13.33
C ALA A 461 7.67 27.48 -14.01
N ASN A 462 7.59 26.15 -14.12
CA ASN A 462 6.39 25.46 -14.61
C ASN A 462 5.18 25.67 -13.68
N GLN A 463 5.37 25.60 -12.36
CA GLN A 463 4.28 25.84 -11.39
C GLN A 463 3.75 27.28 -11.47
N ILE A 464 4.66 28.26 -11.60
CA ILE A 464 4.29 29.67 -11.80
C ILE A 464 3.50 29.84 -13.09
N GLY A 465 3.94 29.23 -14.20
CA GLY A 465 3.21 29.29 -15.48
C GLY A 465 1.78 28.76 -15.38
N ILE A 466 1.57 27.69 -14.62
CA ILE A 466 0.23 27.16 -14.31
C ILE A 466 -0.58 28.18 -13.49
N ALA A 467 0.02 28.74 -12.42
CA ALA A 467 -0.66 29.70 -11.54
C ALA A 467 -1.05 30.98 -12.28
N ILE A 468 -0.18 31.51 -13.15
CA ILE A 468 -0.46 32.66 -14.03
C ILE A 468 -1.60 32.33 -14.98
N SER A 469 -1.59 31.15 -15.62
CA SER A 469 -2.67 30.75 -16.53
C SER A 469 -4.02 30.67 -15.82
N GLN A 470 -4.05 30.25 -14.55
CA GLN A 470 -5.26 30.20 -13.74
C GLN A 470 -5.76 31.60 -13.36
N ALA A 471 -4.86 32.48 -12.91
CA ALA A 471 -5.18 33.87 -12.58
C ALA A 471 -5.79 34.61 -13.79
N GLN A 472 -5.15 34.50 -14.97
CA GLN A 472 -5.63 35.12 -16.21
C GLN A 472 -6.99 34.59 -16.66
N LEU A 473 -7.23 33.28 -16.51
CA LEU A 473 -8.52 32.68 -16.87
C LEU A 473 -9.66 33.22 -16.00
N LEU A 474 -9.43 33.31 -14.68
CA LEU A 474 -10.42 33.83 -13.75
C LEU A 474 -10.71 35.31 -13.97
N GLU A 475 -9.68 36.11 -14.22
CA GLU A 475 -9.84 37.53 -14.55
C GLU A 475 -10.68 37.72 -15.82
N LYS A 476 -10.47 36.88 -16.84
CA LYS A 476 -11.28 36.90 -18.05
C LYS A 476 -12.74 36.51 -17.80
N GLU A 477 -12.99 35.48 -16.99
CA GLU A 477 -14.34 35.03 -16.64
C GLU A 477 -15.10 36.11 -15.85
N THR A 478 -14.45 36.72 -14.86
CA THR A 478 -15.04 37.79 -14.04
C THR A 478 -15.40 39.01 -14.88
N CYS A 479 -14.50 39.43 -15.78
CA CYS A 479 -14.79 40.51 -16.74
C CYS A 479 -16.01 40.18 -17.62
N TYR A 480 -16.03 38.99 -18.23
CA TYR A 480 -17.14 38.57 -19.09
C TYR A 480 -18.48 38.48 -18.34
N SER A 481 -18.48 37.98 -17.11
CA SER A 481 -19.67 37.92 -16.26
C SER A 481 -20.21 39.31 -15.94
N GLN A 482 -19.33 40.26 -15.62
CA GLN A 482 -19.71 41.65 -15.38
C GLN A 482 -20.31 42.32 -16.63
N GLU A 483 -19.72 42.10 -17.82
CA GLU A 483 -20.26 42.60 -19.08
C GLU A 483 -21.65 42.02 -19.38
N LEU A 484 -21.83 40.71 -19.19
CA LEU A 484 -23.11 40.05 -19.40
C LEU A 484 -24.18 40.56 -18.42
N ALA A 485 -23.83 40.72 -17.14
CA ALA A 485 -24.72 41.27 -16.13
C ALA A 485 -25.16 42.70 -16.48
N ARG A 486 -24.22 43.53 -16.95
CA ARG A 486 -24.51 44.89 -17.43
C ARG A 486 -25.44 44.86 -18.65
N SER A 487 -25.13 44.06 -19.66
CA SER A 487 -25.95 43.95 -20.88
C SER A 487 -27.38 43.47 -20.57
N ASN A 488 -27.54 42.54 -19.63
CA ASN A 488 -28.86 42.09 -19.19
C ASN A 488 -29.65 43.23 -18.53
N ALA A 489 -29.01 44.00 -17.64
CA ALA A 489 -29.65 45.14 -16.99
C ALA A 489 -30.09 46.23 -18.00
N GLU A 490 -29.25 46.54 -18.99
CA GLU A 490 -29.56 47.49 -20.05
C GLU A 490 -30.76 47.04 -20.91
N LEU A 491 -30.84 45.74 -21.25
CA LEU A 491 -31.95 45.17 -22.01
C LEU A 491 -33.28 45.21 -21.23
N GLU A 492 -33.24 44.91 -19.92
CA GLU A 492 -34.41 44.99 -19.05
C GLU A 492 -34.93 46.43 -18.93
N GLN A 493 -34.02 47.41 -18.77
CA GLN A 493 -34.38 48.83 -18.72
C GLN A 493 -34.98 49.30 -20.05
N PHE A 494 -34.40 48.91 -21.18
CA PHE A 494 -34.93 49.23 -22.51
C PHE A 494 -36.36 48.70 -22.69
N ALA A 495 -36.61 47.43 -22.33
CA ALA A 495 -37.93 46.82 -22.43
C ALA A 495 -38.97 47.55 -21.56
N TYR A 496 -38.57 48.04 -20.38
CA TYR A 496 -39.43 48.81 -19.49
C TYR A 496 -39.82 50.17 -20.09
N VAL A 497 -38.84 50.96 -20.53
CA VAL A 497 -39.08 52.30 -21.08
C VAL A 497 -39.90 52.21 -22.37
N ALA A 498 -39.50 51.34 -23.30
CA ALA A 498 -40.22 51.16 -24.56
C ALA A 498 -41.68 50.76 -24.36
N SER A 499 -41.97 49.90 -23.37
CA SER A 499 -43.34 49.48 -23.08
C SER A 499 -44.19 50.61 -22.50
N HIS A 500 -43.64 51.45 -21.62
CA HIS A 500 -44.33 52.62 -21.08
C HIS A 500 -44.69 53.61 -22.19
N ASP A 501 -43.71 53.93 -23.04
CA ASP A 501 -43.87 54.91 -24.12
C ASP A 501 -44.83 54.44 -25.22
N LEU A 502 -45.02 53.11 -25.38
CA LEU A 502 -46.03 52.54 -26.27
C LEU A 502 -47.45 52.55 -25.67
N GLN A 503 -47.60 52.51 -24.34
CA GLN A 503 -48.92 52.50 -23.69
C GLN A 503 -49.64 53.84 -23.79
N GLU A 504 -48.91 54.94 -23.66
CA GLU A 504 -49.48 56.28 -23.62
C GLU A 504 -50.23 56.68 -24.91
N PRO A 505 -49.63 56.60 -26.12
CA PRO A 505 -50.33 56.91 -27.36
C PRO A 505 -51.46 55.92 -27.63
N LEU A 506 -51.27 54.64 -27.26
CA LEU A 506 -52.29 53.63 -27.49
C LEU A 506 -53.54 53.83 -26.64
N ARG A 507 -53.39 54.26 -25.38
CA ARG A 507 -54.51 54.60 -24.51
C ARG A 507 -55.37 55.71 -25.10
N MET A 508 -54.74 56.70 -25.71
CA MET A 508 -55.43 57.79 -26.42
C MET A 508 -56.22 57.27 -27.62
N VAL A 509 -55.59 56.44 -28.47
CA VAL A 509 -56.25 55.84 -29.64
C VAL A 509 -57.47 55.00 -29.22
N THR A 510 -57.33 54.14 -28.21
CA THR A 510 -58.44 53.32 -27.69
C THR A 510 -59.59 54.19 -27.19
N SER A 511 -59.31 55.25 -26.43
CA SER A 511 -60.34 56.12 -25.87
C SER A 511 -61.17 56.83 -26.96
N TYR A 512 -60.52 57.37 -27.99
CA TYR A 512 -61.23 58.01 -29.10
C TYR A 512 -62.02 57.02 -29.95
N LEU A 513 -61.47 55.82 -30.19
CA LEU A 513 -62.19 54.76 -30.92
C LEU A 513 -63.44 54.30 -30.17
N GLN A 514 -63.39 54.18 -28.84
CA GLN A 514 -64.55 53.86 -28.01
C GLN A 514 -65.61 54.97 -28.03
N LEU A 515 -65.20 56.24 -28.01
CA LEU A 515 -66.12 57.38 -28.14
C LEU A 515 -66.81 57.41 -29.52
N LEU A 516 -66.06 57.10 -30.58
CA LEU A 516 -66.59 56.97 -31.95
C LEU A 516 -67.62 55.84 -32.02
N GLU A 517 -67.29 54.66 -31.49
CA GLU A 517 -68.20 53.52 -31.40
C GLU A 517 -69.47 53.93 -30.66
N HIS A 518 -69.37 54.45 -29.43
CA HIS A 518 -70.55 54.76 -28.61
C HIS A 518 -71.46 55.85 -29.24
N ARG A 519 -70.86 56.88 -29.86
CA ARG A 519 -71.62 58.04 -30.37
C ARG A 519 -72.31 57.78 -31.71
N TYR A 520 -71.68 56.97 -32.56
CA TYR A 520 -72.09 56.76 -33.96
C TYR A 520 -72.61 55.36 -34.27
N LYS A 521 -72.61 54.43 -33.30
CA LYS A 521 -73.20 53.10 -33.45
C LYS A 521 -74.59 53.18 -34.07
N SER A 522 -74.76 52.49 -35.20
CA SER A 522 -76.02 52.40 -35.94
C SER A 522 -76.58 53.75 -36.44
N LYS A 523 -75.78 54.82 -36.39
CA LYS A 523 -76.06 56.12 -37.03
C LYS A 523 -75.34 56.29 -38.38
N LEU A 524 -74.42 55.37 -38.70
CA LEU A 524 -73.71 55.29 -39.97
C LEU A 524 -74.21 54.06 -40.76
N ASP A 525 -73.44 53.59 -41.76
CA ASP A 525 -73.70 52.35 -42.46
C ASP A 525 -73.10 51.13 -41.74
N ALA A 526 -73.55 49.93 -42.13
CA ALA A 526 -73.11 48.68 -41.50
C ALA A 526 -71.60 48.43 -41.65
N ASN A 527 -70.98 48.94 -42.73
CA ASN A 527 -69.55 48.84 -42.96
C ASN A 527 -68.76 49.73 -41.99
N ALA A 528 -69.22 50.95 -41.71
CA ALA A 528 -68.60 51.85 -40.74
C ALA A 528 -68.66 51.28 -39.32
N ASP A 529 -69.81 50.74 -38.89
CA ASP A 529 -69.93 50.05 -37.61
C ASP A 529 -68.94 48.86 -37.52
N GLN A 530 -68.79 48.10 -38.61
CA GLN A 530 -67.83 47.00 -38.68
C GLN A 530 -66.36 47.46 -38.64
N PHE A 531 -65.99 48.52 -39.36
CA PHE A 531 -64.63 49.06 -39.35
C PHE A 531 -64.25 49.68 -38.00
N ILE A 532 -65.17 50.39 -37.35
CA ILE A 532 -64.97 50.92 -36.00
C ILE A 532 -64.77 49.76 -35.02
N ALA A 533 -65.60 48.71 -35.10
CA ALA A 533 -65.44 47.52 -34.27
C ALA A 533 -64.08 46.84 -34.47
N TYR A 534 -63.58 46.72 -35.71
CA TYR A 534 -62.24 46.18 -35.96
C TYR A 534 -61.12 47.07 -35.42
N ALA A 535 -61.26 48.39 -35.50
CA ALA A 535 -60.27 49.33 -34.96
C ALA A 535 -60.24 49.28 -33.43
N VAL A 536 -61.40 49.26 -32.78
CA VAL A 536 -61.54 49.12 -31.31
C VAL A 536 -60.95 47.80 -30.83
N ASP A 537 -61.29 46.66 -31.48
CA ASP A 537 -60.65 45.36 -31.19
C ASP A 537 -59.13 45.41 -31.45
N GLY A 538 -58.71 46.06 -32.53
CA GLY A 538 -57.30 46.36 -32.85
C GLY A 538 -56.55 47.00 -31.69
N ALA A 539 -57.08 48.10 -31.16
CA ALA A 539 -56.46 48.89 -30.11
C ALA A 539 -56.46 48.15 -28.76
N HIS A 540 -57.56 47.49 -28.39
CA HIS A 540 -57.63 46.67 -27.18
C HIS A 540 -56.62 45.51 -27.19
N ARG A 541 -56.36 44.91 -28.35
CA ARG A 541 -55.34 43.87 -28.49
C ARG A 541 -53.95 44.39 -28.24
N MET A 542 -53.57 45.48 -28.89
CA MET A 542 -52.26 46.09 -28.68
C MET A 542 -52.07 46.42 -27.20
N GLN A 543 -53.13 46.89 -26.52
CA GLN A 543 -53.07 47.26 -25.11
C GLN A 543 -52.88 46.02 -24.24
N THR A 544 -53.57 44.93 -24.56
CA THR A 544 -53.40 43.64 -23.89
C THR A 544 -51.99 43.09 -24.08
N LEU A 545 -51.46 43.12 -25.30
CA LEU A 545 -50.11 42.62 -25.61
C LEU A 545 -49.02 43.39 -24.87
N ILE A 546 -49.10 44.73 -24.84
CA ILE A 546 -48.12 45.56 -24.12
C ILE A 546 -48.23 45.33 -22.61
N ASN A 547 -49.45 45.24 -22.07
CA ASN A 547 -49.65 44.94 -20.65
C ASN A 547 -49.06 43.59 -20.24
N GLU A 548 -49.20 42.57 -21.08
CA GLU A 548 -48.64 41.25 -20.82
C GLU A 548 -47.13 41.19 -21.00
N LEU A 549 -46.57 41.92 -21.96
CA LEU A 549 -45.12 42.08 -22.11
C LEU A 549 -44.51 42.75 -20.87
N LEU A 550 -45.17 43.77 -20.32
CA LEU A 550 -44.79 44.40 -19.06
C LEU A 550 -44.88 43.44 -17.87
N LYS A 551 -45.94 42.62 -17.80
CA LYS A 551 -46.05 41.59 -16.75
C LYS A 551 -44.89 40.61 -16.84
N TYR A 552 -44.53 40.16 -18.05
CA TYR A 552 -43.40 39.26 -18.28
C TYR A 552 -42.06 39.86 -17.80
N SER A 553 -41.77 41.12 -18.18
CA SER A 553 -40.55 41.83 -17.74
C SER A 553 -40.50 42.05 -16.22
N ARG A 554 -41.65 42.26 -15.55
CA ARG A 554 -41.72 42.52 -14.11
C ARG A 554 -41.56 41.31 -13.21
N VAL A 555 -41.64 40.08 -13.75
CA VAL A 555 -41.53 38.85 -12.95
C VAL A 555 -40.23 38.82 -12.14
N SER A 556 -39.11 39.27 -12.71
CA SER A 556 -37.80 39.29 -12.04
C SER A 556 -37.55 40.54 -11.19
N THR A 557 -38.03 41.72 -11.62
CA THR A 557 -37.66 43.01 -11.02
C THR A 557 -38.59 43.48 -9.88
N ARG A 558 -39.82 42.97 -9.79
CA ARG A 558 -40.80 43.35 -8.75
C ARG A 558 -41.44 42.15 -8.03
N GLY A 559 -40.83 40.98 -8.08
CA GLY A 559 -41.29 39.85 -7.31
C GLY A 559 -41.17 40.10 -5.81
N GLN A 560 -42.13 39.62 -5.03
CA GLN A 560 -42.07 39.66 -3.57
C GLN A 560 -41.01 38.68 -3.06
N PRO A 561 -40.48 38.87 -1.83
CA PRO A 561 -39.57 37.91 -1.22
C PRO A 561 -40.23 36.54 -1.12
N PHE A 562 -39.43 35.48 -1.24
CA PHE A 562 -39.91 34.12 -1.04
C PHE A 562 -40.15 33.88 0.45
N VAL A 563 -41.39 33.57 0.79
CA VAL A 563 -41.85 33.28 2.15
C VAL A 563 -42.56 31.92 2.16
N PRO A 564 -42.76 31.30 3.34
CA PRO A 564 -43.62 30.12 3.41
C PRO A 564 -45.05 30.46 2.98
N VAL A 565 -45.55 29.75 1.98
CA VAL A 565 -46.86 29.99 1.34
C VAL A 565 -47.67 28.69 1.32
N ASP A 566 -48.87 28.74 1.90
CA ASP A 566 -49.86 27.67 1.77
C ASP A 566 -50.43 27.64 0.34
N CYS A 567 -50.08 26.60 -0.43
CA CYS A 567 -50.55 26.45 -1.80
C CYS A 567 -52.07 26.27 -1.89
N ASN A 568 -52.76 25.81 -0.84
CA ASN A 568 -54.22 25.73 -0.85
C ASN A 568 -54.86 27.12 -0.87
N ALA A 569 -54.30 28.08 -0.14
CA ALA A 569 -54.76 29.47 -0.14
C ALA A 569 -54.54 30.12 -1.52
N VAL A 570 -53.35 29.91 -2.09
CA VAL A 570 -53.00 30.37 -3.45
C VAL A 570 -53.94 29.78 -4.51
N PHE A 571 -54.20 28.48 -4.44
CA PHE A 571 -55.11 27.79 -5.35
C PHE A 571 -56.54 28.32 -5.23
N LYS A 572 -57.06 28.48 -4.00
CA LYS A 572 -58.39 29.09 -3.77
C LYS A 572 -58.50 30.48 -4.38
N GLN A 573 -57.46 31.30 -4.25
CA GLN A 573 -57.43 32.62 -4.87
C GLN A 573 -57.46 32.54 -6.41
N ALA A 574 -56.69 31.61 -7.00
CA ALA A 574 -56.70 31.40 -8.45
C ALA A 574 -58.09 30.95 -8.95
N ILE A 575 -58.79 30.08 -8.21
CA ILE A 575 -60.16 29.66 -8.51
C ILE A 575 -61.15 30.82 -8.39
N ALA A 576 -61.06 31.64 -7.33
CA ALA A 576 -61.89 32.82 -7.17
C ALA A 576 -61.72 33.81 -8.33
N ASN A 577 -60.48 34.01 -8.81
CA ASN A 577 -60.20 34.85 -9.98
C ASN A 577 -60.80 34.30 -11.28
N LEU A 578 -61.10 33.00 -11.35
CA LEU A 578 -61.62 32.31 -12.53
C LEU A 578 -63.11 31.94 -12.41
N GLN A 579 -63.79 32.36 -11.34
CA GLN A 579 -65.15 31.92 -11.01
C GLN A 579 -66.13 32.05 -12.17
N VAL A 580 -66.17 33.22 -12.83
CA VAL A 580 -67.05 33.47 -13.99
C VAL A 580 -66.78 32.47 -15.12
N ALA A 581 -65.52 32.25 -15.46
CA ALA A 581 -65.13 31.32 -16.53
C ALA A 581 -65.46 29.86 -16.19
N ILE A 582 -65.38 29.49 -14.91
CA ILE A 582 -65.74 28.15 -14.41
C ILE A 582 -67.25 27.94 -14.52
N GLU A 583 -68.05 28.91 -14.07
CA GLU A 583 -69.52 28.86 -14.12
C GLU A 583 -70.03 28.82 -15.56
N GLU A 584 -69.51 29.66 -16.46
CA GLU A 584 -69.89 29.69 -17.87
C GLU A 584 -69.51 28.41 -18.64
N SER A 585 -68.41 27.74 -18.24
CA SER A 585 -67.92 26.54 -18.91
C SER A 585 -68.42 25.24 -18.29
N GLY A 586 -68.99 25.29 -17.08
CA GLY A 586 -69.33 24.10 -16.29
C GLY A 586 -68.11 23.25 -15.93
N ALA A 587 -66.93 23.86 -15.78
CA ALA A 587 -65.69 23.15 -15.51
C ALA A 587 -65.70 22.48 -14.13
N VAL A 588 -65.28 21.21 -14.08
CA VAL A 588 -65.08 20.47 -12.83
C VAL A 588 -63.60 20.49 -12.49
N ILE A 589 -63.26 21.14 -11.38
CA ILE A 589 -61.87 21.30 -10.93
C ILE A 589 -61.69 20.57 -9.60
N THR A 590 -60.70 19.66 -9.56
CA THR A 590 -60.34 18.88 -8.37
C THR A 590 -58.86 19.04 -8.07
N HIS A 591 -58.44 18.84 -6.82
CA HIS A 591 -57.03 18.89 -6.45
C HIS A 591 -56.69 17.93 -5.30
N ASP A 592 -55.44 17.48 -5.28
CA ASP A 592 -54.83 16.79 -4.13
C ASP A 592 -54.53 17.80 -2.99
N PRO A 593 -54.27 17.34 -1.75
CA PRO A 593 -53.81 18.22 -0.68
C PRO A 593 -52.53 18.96 -1.07
N LEU A 594 -52.59 20.29 -1.21
CA LEU A 594 -51.45 21.07 -1.67
C LEU A 594 -50.50 21.41 -0.49
N PRO A 595 -49.17 21.41 -0.69
CA PRO A 595 -48.20 21.63 0.38
C PRO A 595 -47.96 23.12 0.68
N GLU A 596 -47.23 23.38 1.76
CA GLU A 596 -46.58 24.67 1.99
C GLU A 596 -45.21 24.70 1.31
N VAL A 597 -44.90 25.77 0.56
CA VAL A 597 -43.63 25.93 -0.15
C VAL A 597 -43.04 27.33 0.06
N ILE A 598 -41.72 27.47 -0.07
CA ILE A 598 -41.04 28.77 -0.02
C ILE A 598 -41.16 29.45 -1.39
N ALA A 599 -42.07 30.43 -1.52
CA ALA A 599 -42.39 31.03 -2.81
C ALA A 599 -42.97 32.46 -2.70
N ASP A 600 -43.19 33.07 -3.86
CA ASP A 600 -43.96 34.31 -4.01
C ASP A 600 -45.43 33.95 -4.29
N ALA A 601 -46.31 34.18 -3.31
CA ALA A 601 -47.73 33.81 -3.39
C ALA A 601 -48.46 34.44 -4.59
N THR A 602 -48.10 35.68 -4.97
CA THR A 602 -48.74 36.37 -6.10
C THR A 602 -48.35 35.70 -7.42
N GLN A 603 -47.08 35.32 -7.56
CA GLN A 603 -46.57 34.65 -8.75
C GLN A 603 -47.10 33.22 -8.88
N LEU A 604 -47.16 32.45 -7.78
CA LEU A 604 -47.79 31.13 -7.81
C LEU A 604 -49.29 31.19 -8.14
N THR A 605 -50.02 32.19 -7.62
CA THR A 605 -51.43 32.42 -7.99
C THR A 605 -51.56 32.62 -9.50
N GLN A 606 -50.64 33.39 -10.10
CA GLN A 606 -50.61 33.63 -11.54
C GLN A 606 -50.31 32.36 -12.35
N VAL A 607 -49.41 31.49 -11.88
CA VAL A 607 -49.12 30.20 -12.53
C VAL A 607 -50.36 29.32 -12.55
N PHE A 608 -51.01 29.10 -11.41
CA PHE A 608 -52.24 28.31 -11.33
C PHE A 608 -53.35 28.92 -12.19
N GLN A 609 -53.55 30.24 -12.11
CA GLN A 609 -54.56 30.93 -12.90
C GLN A 609 -54.33 30.75 -14.40
N ASN A 610 -53.10 30.88 -14.87
CA ASN A 610 -52.77 30.73 -16.29
C ASN A 610 -52.97 29.28 -16.79
N LEU A 611 -52.52 28.29 -16.02
CA LEU A 611 -52.65 26.88 -16.40
C LEU A 611 -54.11 26.43 -16.40
N ILE A 612 -54.89 26.79 -15.36
CA ILE A 612 -56.31 26.45 -15.25
C ILE A 612 -57.12 27.18 -16.32
N SER A 613 -56.85 28.47 -16.56
CA SER A 613 -57.53 29.23 -17.61
C SER A 613 -57.29 28.64 -18.99
N ASN A 614 -56.06 28.18 -19.27
CA ASN A 614 -55.74 27.47 -20.50
C ASN A 614 -56.52 26.15 -20.62
N ALA A 615 -56.58 25.36 -19.56
CA ALA A 615 -57.33 24.10 -19.53
C ALA A 615 -58.84 24.31 -19.76
N ILE A 616 -59.45 25.36 -19.18
CA ILE A 616 -60.86 25.71 -19.43
C ILE A 616 -61.07 26.09 -20.90
N LYS A 617 -60.14 26.85 -21.46
CA LYS A 617 -60.27 27.48 -22.77
C LYS A 617 -60.02 26.52 -23.93
N PHE A 618 -59.02 25.65 -23.84
CA PHE A 618 -58.60 24.75 -24.92
C PHE A 618 -59.31 23.40 -24.85
N ARG A 619 -60.65 23.44 -24.90
CA ARG A 619 -61.53 22.28 -24.80
C ARG A 619 -62.17 21.88 -26.13
N GLN A 620 -62.68 20.65 -26.18
CA GLN A 620 -63.62 20.16 -27.19
C GLN A 620 -65.08 20.46 -26.75
N ASN A 621 -66.08 19.81 -27.35
CA ASN A 621 -67.50 19.90 -26.92
C ASN A 621 -67.80 19.12 -25.61
N LEU A 622 -66.78 18.85 -24.79
CA LEU A 622 -66.88 18.16 -23.51
C LEU A 622 -66.78 19.17 -22.36
N THR A 623 -67.34 18.82 -21.20
CA THR A 623 -67.15 19.60 -19.97
C THR A 623 -65.67 19.52 -19.55
N PRO A 624 -65.01 20.66 -19.26
CA PRO A 624 -63.61 20.66 -18.81
C PRO A 624 -63.48 19.93 -17.48
N GLN A 625 -62.62 18.91 -17.45
CA GLN A 625 -62.22 18.21 -16.24
C GLN A 625 -60.76 18.53 -15.99
N ILE A 626 -60.50 19.21 -14.88
CA ILE A 626 -59.18 19.70 -14.52
C ILE A 626 -58.79 19.11 -13.16
N HIS A 627 -57.64 18.46 -13.09
CA HIS A 627 -57.11 17.92 -11.85
C HIS A 627 -55.71 18.46 -11.58
N ILE A 628 -55.49 18.94 -10.36
CA ILE A 628 -54.20 19.46 -9.89
C ILE A 628 -53.63 18.47 -8.88
N GLY A 629 -52.48 17.88 -9.18
CA GLY A 629 -51.80 16.98 -8.27
C GLY A 629 -50.42 17.48 -7.88
N VAL A 630 -49.90 16.90 -6.80
CA VAL A 630 -48.59 17.26 -6.24
C VAL A 630 -47.91 16.04 -5.58
N VAL A 631 -46.60 15.92 -5.73
CA VAL A 631 -45.80 14.85 -5.11
C VAL A 631 -44.44 15.38 -4.65
N LYS A 632 -43.95 14.89 -3.50
CA LYS A 632 -42.62 15.24 -2.97
C LYS A 632 -41.58 14.20 -3.35
N GLY A 633 -40.44 14.65 -3.87
CA GLY A 633 -39.31 13.77 -4.18
C GLY A 633 -38.70 13.14 -2.92
N GLY A 634 -38.56 11.82 -2.95
CA GLY A 634 -37.94 11.02 -1.89
C GLY A 634 -38.90 10.45 -0.82
N VAL A 635 -40.15 10.91 -0.73
CA VAL A 635 -41.13 10.39 0.25
C VAL A 635 -42.27 9.62 -0.44
N ASP A 636 -42.72 10.08 -1.61
CA ASP A 636 -43.91 9.54 -2.30
C ASP A 636 -43.60 9.01 -3.73
N ALA A 637 -42.32 8.82 -4.07
CA ALA A 637 -41.85 8.42 -5.40
C ALA A 637 -42.28 7.00 -5.84
N ASP A 638 -42.90 6.20 -4.96
CA ASP A 638 -43.39 4.84 -5.23
C ASP A 638 -44.85 4.79 -5.77
N ARG A 639 -45.52 5.93 -6.00
CA ARG A 639 -46.81 5.95 -6.70
C ARG A 639 -46.60 5.62 -8.19
N GLN A 640 -46.90 4.36 -8.56
CA GLN A 640 -46.81 3.73 -9.90
C GLN A 640 -47.53 4.42 -11.09
N SER A 641 -48.01 5.65 -10.96
CA SER A 641 -48.89 6.30 -11.95
C SER A 641 -48.35 7.57 -12.59
N LEU A 642 -47.12 8.01 -12.27
CA LEU A 642 -46.45 9.15 -12.91
C LEU A 642 -45.16 8.70 -13.59
N ASN A 643 -44.99 9.05 -14.86
CA ASN A 643 -43.77 8.75 -15.63
C ASN A 643 -42.57 9.64 -15.25
N VAL A 644 -42.74 10.57 -14.29
CA VAL A 644 -41.70 11.53 -13.86
C VAL A 644 -41.52 11.49 -12.35
N ILE A 645 -40.28 11.30 -11.90
CA ILE A 645 -39.89 11.24 -10.48
C ILE A 645 -39.11 12.52 -10.12
N PRO A 646 -39.58 13.37 -9.19
CA PRO A 646 -38.85 14.56 -8.77
C PRO A 646 -37.60 14.23 -7.93
N ALA A 647 -36.63 15.16 -7.95
CA ALA A 647 -35.41 15.05 -7.15
C ALA A 647 -35.70 15.13 -5.64
N LYS A 648 -34.79 14.59 -4.82
CA LYS A 648 -34.87 14.67 -3.36
C LYS A 648 -34.91 16.15 -2.95
N ASP A 649 -35.91 16.53 -2.16
CA ASP A 649 -36.18 17.91 -1.72
C ASP A 649 -36.79 18.86 -2.78
N GLU A 650 -37.50 18.32 -3.78
CA GLU A 650 -38.35 19.10 -4.71
C GLU A 650 -39.82 18.65 -4.67
N TRP A 651 -40.72 19.61 -4.89
CA TRP A 651 -42.14 19.37 -5.13
C TRP A 651 -42.43 19.40 -6.63
N LEU A 652 -43.05 18.35 -7.15
CA LEU A 652 -43.57 18.30 -8.51
C LEU A 652 -45.08 18.52 -8.49
N PHE A 653 -45.53 19.58 -9.15
CA PHE A 653 -46.94 19.86 -9.39
C PHE A 653 -47.30 19.49 -10.82
N TRP A 654 -48.55 19.10 -11.04
CA TRP A 654 -49.11 18.96 -12.38
C TRP A 654 -50.55 19.43 -12.48
N VAL A 655 -50.91 19.95 -13.65
CA VAL A 655 -52.28 20.35 -14.01
C VAL A 655 -52.68 19.54 -15.24
N ARG A 656 -53.62 18.61 -15.06
CA ARG A 656 -54.15 17.74 -16.11
C ARG A 656 -55.51 18.23 -16.58
N ASP A 657 -55.71 18.28 -17.90
CA ASP A 657 -56.99 18.58 -18.55
C ASP A 657 -57.43 17.49 -19.54
N ASN A 658 -58.70 17.52 -19.94
CA ASN A 658 -59.30 16.66 -20.97
C ASN A 658 -59.56 17.43 -22.29
N GLY A 659 -58.72 18.42 -22.59
CA GLY A 659 -58.87 19.34 -23.69
C GLY A 659 -58.47 18.80 -25.06
N ILE A 660 -58.13 19.70 -25.98
CA ILE A 660 -57.78 19.37 -27.37
C ILE A 660 -56.42 18.67 -27.52
N GLY A 661 -55.56 18.75 -26.51
CA GLY A 661 -54.18 18.28 -26.56
C GLY A 661 -53.26 19.09 -27.48
N ILE A 662 -51.97 18.80 -27.43
CA ILE A 662 -50.89 19.49 -28.12
C ILE A 662 -50.01 18.45 -28.83
N GLU A 663 -49.69 18.68 -30.10
CA GLU A 663 -48.72 17.82 -30.79
C GLU A 663 -47.33 18.00 -30.18
N SER A 664 -46.60 16.90 -29.97
CA SER A 664 -45.29 16.89 -29.29
C SER A 664 -44.26 17.85 -29.88
N GLN A 665 -44.28 18.07 -31.20
CA GLN A 665 -43.40 19.03 -31.90
C GLN A 665 -43.54 20.48 -31.43
N TYR A 666 -44.62 20.82 -30.72
CA TYR A 666 -44.86 22.16 -30.19
C TYR A 666 -44.56 22.31 -28.70
N ALA A 667 -44.15 21.24 -28.00
CA ALA A 667 -43.98 21.23 -26.54
C ALA A 667 -43.03 22.32 -26.03
N GLU A 668 -41.92 22.60 -26.73
CA GLU A 668 -41.01 23.70 -26.34
C GLU A 668 -41.50 25.06 -26.85
N ARG A 669 -42.16 25.08 -28.01
CA ARG A 669 -42.58 26.31 -28.68
C ARG A 669 -43.69 27.05 -27.94
N ILE A 670 -44.57 26.34 -27.22
CA ILE A 670 -45.68 26.98 -26.48
C ILE A 670 -45.23 27.89 -25.33
N PHE A 671 -43.99 27.74 -24.86
CA PHE A 671 -43.41 28.60 -23.82
C PHE A 671 -42.68 29.83 -24.39
N VAL A 672 -42.61 29.98 -25.71
CA VAL A 672 -42.02 31.15 -26.39
C VAL A 672 -43.03 32.30 -26.41
N ILE A 673 -42.55 33.52 -26.13
CA ILE A 673 -43.39 34.74 -26.10
C ILE A 673 -44.07 34.93 -27.48
N PHE A 674 -45.37 35.28 -27.47
CA PHE A 674 -46.22 35.50 -28.65
C PHE A 674 -46.48 34.26 -29.53
N GLN A 675 -46.06 33.07 -29.12
CA GLN A 675 -46.30 31.85 -29.90
C GLN A 675 -47.74 31.33 -29.70
N ARG A 676 -48.41 30.96 -30.80
CA ARG A 676 -49.76 30.38 -30.80
C ARG A 676 -49.84 29.20 -31.76
N LEU A 677 -50.60 28.16 -31.39
CA LEU A 677 -50.82 26.97 -32.23
C LEU A 677 -52.13 27.00 -33.01
N HIS A 678 -53.09 27.84 -32.60
CA HIS A 678 -54.40 27.95 -33.25
C HIS A 678 -54.73 29.39 -33.63
N GLY A 679 -55.42 29.52 -34.77
CA GLY A 679 -55.90 30.79 -35.30
C GLY A 679 -56.85 31.51 -34.34
N ARG A 680 -56.85 32.85 -34.42
CA ARG A 680 -57.52 33.73 -33.48
C ARG A 680 -59.05 33.59 -33.43
N THR A 681 -59.65 33.15 -34.53
CA THR A 681 -61.09 32.89 -34.63
C THR A 681 -61.54 31.66 -33.87
N LYS A 682 -60.62 30.71 -33.57
CA LYS A 682 -60.95 29.45 -32.91
C LYS A 682 -60.76 29.50 -31.38
N TYR A 683 -59.72 30.19 -30.90
CA TYR A 683 -59.49 30.39 -29.46
C TYR A 683 -58.92 31.80 -29.17
N PRO A 684 -59.42 32.53 -28.15
CA PRO A 684 -58.94 33.87 -27.80
C PRO A 684 -57.51 33.85 -27.22
N GLY A 685 -56.92 34.98 -26.84
CA GLY A 685 -55.61 35.03 -26.14
C GLY A 685 -54.41 35.48 -26.98
N THR A 686 -53.31 35.72 -26.28
CA THR A 686 -52.15 36.53 -26.69
C THR A 686 -50.87 35.72 -26.90
N GLY A 687 -50.75 34.54 -26.28
CA GLY A 687 -49.56 33.67 -26.38
C GLY A 687 -48.45 33.99 -25.39
N ILE A 688 -48.66 34.85 -24.38
CA ILE A 688 -47.64 35.20 -23.38
C ILE A 688 -47.80 34.39 -22.07
N GLY A 689 -49.01 33.92 -21.75
CA GLY A 689 -49.32 33.31 -20.45
C GLY A 689 -48.41 32.16 -20.02
N LEU A 690 -48.08 31.23 -20.93
CA LEU A 690 -47.17 30.11 -20.62
C LEU A 690 -45.70 30.57 -20.49
N ALA A 691 -45.27 31.56 -21.28
CA ALA A 691 -43.95 32.16 -21.12
C ALA A 691 -43.80 32.83 -19.74
N ILE A 692 -44.85 33.49 -19.24
CA ILE A 692 -44.88 34.02 -17.86
C ILE A 692 -44.76 32.89 -16.83
N CYS A 693 -45.50 31.78 -17.01
CA CYS A 693 -45.37 30.63 -16.10
C CYS A 693 -43.93 30.10 -16.07
N LYS A 694 -43.30 29.93 -17.24
CA LYS A 694 -41.91 29.51 -17.34
C LYS A 694 -40.96 30.46 -16.61
N LYS A 695 -41.07 31.76 -16.86
CA LYS A 695 -40.22 32.75 -16.19
C LYS A 695 -40.42 32.77 -14.67
N ILE A 696 -41.66 32.60 -14.19
CA ILE A 696 -41.96 32.51 -12.75
C ILE A 696 -41.30 31.27 -12.15
N ILE A 697 -41.48 30.10 -12.76
CA ILE A 697 -40.96 28.83 -12.22
C ILE A 697 -39.42 28.83 -12.23
N GLU A 698 -38.79 29.34 -13.29
CA GLU A 698 -37.33 29.54 -13.36
C GLU A 698 -36.83 30.48 -12.25
N ARG A 699 -37.57 31.56 -11.94
CA ARG A 699 -37.23 32.46 -10.82
C ARG A 699 -37.27 31.73 -9.47
N HIS A 700 -38.17 30.76 -9.31
CA HIS A 700 -38.26 29.93 -8.11
C HIS A 700 -37.23 28.78 -8.09
N GLY A 701 -36.36 28.67 -9.09
CA GLY A 701 -35.34 27.62 -9.20
C GLY A 701 -35.89 26.28 -9.69
N GLY A 702 -37.10 26.25 -10.27
CA GLY A 702 -37.73 25.05 -10.80
C GLY A 702 -37.78 25.00 -12.33
N ASN A 703 -38.39 23.95 -12.87
CA ASN A 703 -38.61 23.74 -14.30
C ASN A 703 -40.09 23.54 -14.62
N ILE A 704 -40.54 23.90 -15.84
CA ILE A 704 -41.91 23.66 -16.34
C ILE A 704 -41.88 23.00 -17.72
N TRP A 705 -42.74 22.02 -17.96
CA TRP A 705 -42.87 21.34 -19.25
C TRP A 705 -44.31 20.80 -19.43
N VAL A 706 -44.57 20.18 -20.58
CA VAL A 706 -45.89 19.61 -20.91
C VAL A 706 -45.74 18.21 -21.50
N GLU A 707 -46.64 17.31 -21.14
CA GLU A 707 -46.89 16.05 -21.84
C GLU A 707 -48.33 16.09 -22.37
N SER A 708 -48.52 15.81 -23.65
CA SER A 708 -49.84 15.89 -24.25
C SER A 708 -49.93 15.02 -25.49
N GLU A 709 -51.13 14.48 -25.73
CA GLU A 709 -51.49 13.79 -26.96
C GLU A 709 -52.70 14.50 -27.59
N PRO A 710 -52.69 14.75 -28.91
CA PRO A 710 -53.83 15.35 -29.60
C PRO A 710 -55.12 14.56 -29.33
N GLY A 711 -56.15 15.27 -28.86
CA GLY A 711 -57.48 14.71 -28.58
C GLY A 711 -57.66 14.08 -27.19
N GLN A 712 -56.59 13.89 -26.41
CA GLN A 712 -56.62 13.25 -25.08
C GLN A 712 -56.40 14.25 -23.91
N GLY A 713 -56.16 15.52 -24.22
CA GLY A 713 -55.84 16.57 -23.24
C GLY A 713 -54.35 16.78 -23.00
N SER A 714 -54.01 17.62 -22.02
CA SER A 714 -52.62 17.97 -21.70
C SER A 714 -52.34 17.83 -20.21
N ILE A 715 -51.07 17.56 -19.86
CA ILE A 715 -50.56 17.59 -18.50
C ILE A 715 -49.38 18.55 -18.46
N PHE A 716 -49.56 19.68 -17.77
CA PHE A 716 -48.47 20.64 -17.51
C PHE A 716 -47.83 20.32 -16.18
N TYR A 717 -46.52 20.10 -16.17
CA TYR A 717 -45.75 19.81 -14.98
C TYR A 717 -44.87 20.99 -14.61
N PHE A 718 -44.70 21.27 -13.32
CA PHE A 718 -43.67 22.19 -12.85
C PHE A 718 -43.10 21.80 -11.48
N THR A 719 -41.84 22.18 -11.24
CA THR A 719 -41.16 21.91 -9.95
C THR A 719 -40.97 23.17 -9.12
N ILE A 720 -40.94 23.00 -7.79
CA ILE A 720 -40.54 24.03 -6.82
C ILE A 720 -39.61 23.38 -5.78
N PRO A 721 -38.39 23.91 -5.54
CA PRO A 721 -37.50 23.44 -4.47
C PRO A 721 -38.12 23.61 -3.08
N ASP A 722 -37.99 22.62 -2.19
CA ASP A 722 -38.51 22.64 -0.81
C ASP A 722 -37.79 23.66 0.09
N LYS A 723 -36.57 24.06 -0.30
CA LYS A 723 -35.79 25.12 0.35
C LYS A 723 -35.33 26.11 -0.70
N ALA A 724 -35.45 27.41 -0.43
CA ALA A 724 -34.85 28.44 -1.27
C ALA A 724 -33.34 28.16 -1.38
N GLY A 725 -32.89 27.72 -2.56
CA GLY A 725 -31.47 27.63 -2.86
C GLY A 725 -30.84 29.00 -2.61
N LYS A 726 -29.71 29.04 -1.90
CA LYS A 726 -28.88 30.26 -1.82
C LYS A 726 -28.63 30.71 -3.25
N GLN A 727 -29.21 31.84 -3.66
CA GLN A 727 -28.79 32.51 -4.88
C GLN A 727 -27.33 32.93 -4.67
N SER A 728 -26.46 32.40 -5.51
CA SER A 728 -25.05 32.78 -5.68
C SER A 728 -24.94 34.12 -6.38
#